data_AF-A0A4Q5YX10-F1
#
_entry.id   AF-A0A4Q5YX10-F1
#
_cell.length_a   1.000
_cell.length_b   1.000
_cell.length_c   1.000
_cell.angle_alpha   90.00
_cell.angle_beta   90.00
_cell.angle_gamma   90.00
#
_symmetry.space_group_name_H-M   'P 1'
#
loop_
_entity.id
_entity.type
_entity.pdbx_description
1 polymer ?
#
loop_
_entity_poly.entity_id
_entity_poly.type
_entity_poly.pdbx_seq_one_letter_code
_entity_poly.pdbx_strand_id
1 'polypeptide(L)'
;GVSANLMSLGAIDFGLIVDGAVIIVEATLHFLASKKLTAQLTQSEMDDAVEDSAKRMMSSAAFGQIIILIVYLPILSLQGVEGKMFRPMAETVAFAILGALLLSLTYIPMVSALFLSKKAVHKKNFADKMMDFFQRLYAPIIQAAIRFKYVVIAIAAGLLILTFIIFSRLGGEFIPTLEEGDYAIEFVLPQGSSITQTTETVMMAERMLRKFTEVKMVVGKTGAADVATDPMPPEATDLMVIMKDKKDWTTTKDFNEMAEMMRDTLANIPGVIAEPSQPIQMRFNELMTGIRQDVAIKIFGENLDTLSTYANKVANAIRSIEGITQPQVERIDGLPQITIQYDRPKLASYGLNIEDINHIISTAFAGETAGAVYENERKFDLVLRLDSSNRTSLNDVSDLYVPMADGNQIPLSQVATVSFQTGPAQISREAGKRRVYVSFNVSGRDVESVVKEVQQKLGTSVKLPTGYYYTYGGTFENLQQASKRLKIVVPLALLLIFFLLYFTFRSFKEATLIFTAIPMSAIGGVFALLLRGMPFSISAGVGFIALFGVAVLNGIVLISTFNQLEKDGVADAIQRVIEGTKIRLRPVLMTATVASLGFLPMALSNGAGAEVQRPLATVVIGGLITATILTLVVLPLLYIIFTRKKKETTALPKIAIMLLAMVGLSSICGSVKAQNRISFKAVYDTALQNNLQLRASDLQIARSRALSGSGREIPKTGVFVENEDINPQGRKGVLKIGVSQSIDWPGLYKARNSLLEQQVTSVELAKQIRAIEIKRDVQSVYYTLWYLQSRQTLWQRLDSIYSSLAKAAFLRVRTGESAGLDSIAASAKAKEVSVQVQQLLREIQSQQELLKKYVGTSVAYLPETIPLQKVTVSFLDTALINHPELRFQEQNIAIASSEIDVQKQTRKPSFEGRAFSQRLYGVSNPYSGFSVSVGLPIFGRSSYRNKIKAAEIERSYQQSIYEYERLSLNTAHTQAWQQLQKDEELLGYYESTGLSQAAAIMKAANIAYRAGEIGFAEVSQFFTQAIDIQRNYLDVLNQYNQSAIQLNYYLNK
;
A
#
# COMPACT_ATOMS: atom_id res chain seq x y z
N GLY A 1 -0.39 -21.26 -23.51
CA GLY A 1 -0.87 -20.09 -22.76
C GLY A 1 0.01 -19.81 -21.55
N VAL A 2 0.25 -20.82 -20.71
CA VAL A 2 1.19 -20.74 -19.57
C VAL A 2 2.55 -21.32 -20.00
N SER A 3 3.65 -20.59 -19.78
CA SER A 3 5.01 -21.06 -20.06
C SER A 3 5.45 -22.08 -19.01
N ALA A 4 6.11 -23.16 -19.41
CA ALA A 4 6.78 -24.06 -18.48
C ALA A 4 8.06 -23.41 -17.94
N ASN A 5 7.98 -22.88 -16.72
CA ASN A 5 9.10 -22.28 -16.00
C ASN A 5 9.19 -22.84 -14.57
N LEU A 6 10.23 -22.44 -13.85
CA LEU A 6 10.49 -22.95 -12.50
C LEU A 6 9.34 -22.66 -11.53
N MET A 7 8.62 -21.55 -11.70
CA MET A 7 7.48 -21.19 -10.87
C MET A 7 6.22 -21.99 -11.21
N SER A 8 5.97 -22.27 -12.50
CA SER A 8 4.81 -23.04 -12.94
C SER A 8 4.94 -24.53 -12.64
N LEU A 9 6.15 -25.09 -12.77
CA LEU A 9 6.42 -26.51 -12.52
C LEU A 9 6.73 -26.79 -11.04
N GLY A 10 7.33 -25.80 -10.35
CA GLY A 10 7.82 -25.95 -8.99
C GLY A 10 6.77 -26.20 -7.91
N ALA A 11 5.49 -25.95 -8.20
CA ALA A 11 4.40 -26.19 -7.23
C ALA A 11 3.57 -27.45 -7.53
N ILE A 12 3.97 -28.26 -8.51
CA ILE A 12 3.30 -29.54 -8.77
C ILE A 12 3.68 -30.49 -7.64
N ASP A 13 2.85 -30.53 -6.60
CA ASP A 13 2.93 -31.57 -5.59
C ASP A 13 2.11 -32.78 -6.01
N PHE A 14 2.79 -33.91 -6.20
CA PHE A 14 2.15 -35.19 -6.45
C PHE A 14 1.29 -35.64 -5.27
N GLY A 15 1.60 -35.20 -4.05
CA GLY A 15 0.86 -35.54 -2.85
C GLY A 15 -0.60 -35.06 -2.90
N LEU A 16 -0.83 -33.78 -3.21
CA LEU A 16 -2.18 -33.22 -3.40
C LEU A 16 -2.95 -33.85 -4.55
N ILE A 17 -2.24 -34.18 -5.64
CA ILE A 17 -2.84 -34.73 -6.87
C ILE A 17 -3.32 -36.17 -6.63
N VAL A 18 -2.56 -36.97 -5.90
CA VAL A 18 -2.82 -38.40 -5.66
C VAL A 18 -3.81 -38.63 -4.50
N ASP A 19 -4.10 -37.61 -3.69
CA ASP A 19 -4.93 -37.74 -2.49
C ASP A 19 -6.33 -38.33 -2.78
N GLY A 20 -7.03 -37.80 -3.80
CA GLY A 20 -8.35 -38.31 -4.20
C GLY A 20 -8.32 -39.77 -4.67
N ALA A 21 -7.22 -40.19 -5.32
CA ALA A 21 -7.00 -41.59 -5.70
C ALA A 21 -6.93 -42.50 -4.47
N VAL A 22 -6.11 -42.10 -3.51
CA VAL A 22 -5.85 -42.85 -2.28
C VAL A 22 -7.13 -43.02 -1.47
N ILE A 23 -7.93 -41.95 -1.33
CA ILE A 23 -9.20 -42.00 -0.60
C ILE A 23 -10.16 -43.02 -1.22
N ILE A 24 -10.29 -43.06 -2.55
CA ILE A 24 -11.21 -43.96 -3.26
C ILE A 24 -10.72 -45.42 -3.20
N VAL A 25 -9.43 -45.66 -3.40
CA VAL A 25 -8.84 -47.01 -3.33
C VAL A 25 -8.96 -47.58 -1.91
N GLU A 26 -8.61 -46.80 -0.90
CA GLU A 26 -8.71 -47.24 0.51
C GLU A 26 -10.15 -47.47 0.94
N ALA A 27 -11.08 -46.60 0.50
CA ALA A 27 -12.51 -46.79 0.71
C ALA A 27 -12.98 -48.15 0.18
N THR A 28 -12.55 -48.48 -1.03
CA THR A 28 -12.92 -49.70 -1.75
C THR A 28 -12.33 -50.93 -1.07
N LEU A 29 -11.06 -50.88 -0.68
CA LEU A 29 -10.42 -51.95 0.10
C LEU A 29 -11.10 -52.19 1.44
N HIS A 30 -11.42 -51.12 2.17
CA HIS A 30 -12.12 -51.22 3.46
C HIS A 30 -13.55 -51.75 3.28
N PHE A 31 -14.26 -51.33 2.24
CA PHE A 31 -15.60 -51.82 1.92
C PHE A 31 -15.58 -53.33 1.63
N LEU A 32 -14.63 -53.80 0.81
CA LEU A 32 -14.43 -55.22 0.50
C LEU A 32 -14.06 -56.04 1.75
N ALA A 33 -13.19 -55.50 2.61
CA ALA A 33 -12.79 -56.16 3.87
C ALA A 33 -13.96 -56.26 4.88
N SER A 34 -14.85 -55.25 4.92
CA SER A 34 -15.99 -55.20 5.84
C SER A 34 -17.10 -56.21 5.51
N LYS A 35 -17.26 -56.60 4.23
CA LYS A 35 -18.30 -57.54 3.78
C LYS A 35 -18.03 -59.01 4.17
N LYS A 36 -16.91 -59.34 4.83
CA LYS A 36 -16.53 -60.72 5.25
C LYS A 36 -16.85 -61.76 4.17
N LEU A 37 -16.36 -61.54 2.96
CA LEU A 37 -16.61 -62.41 1.81
C LEU A 37 -16.00 -63.80 2.05
N THR A 38 -16.80 -64.84 1.96
CA THR A 38 -16.38 -66.25 2.15
C THR A 38 -15.97 -66.93 0.83
N ALA A 39 -16.20 -66.30 -0.33
CA ALA A 39 -15.90 -66.82 -1.66
C ALA A 39 -15.16 -65.78 -2.54
N GLN A 40 -14.56 -66.23 -3.66
CA GLN A 40 -13.97 -65.32 -4.66
C GLN A 40 -15.08 -64.55 -5.38
N LEU A 41 -14.94 -63.23 -5.45
CA LEU A 41 -15.87 -62.37 -6.19
C LEU A 41 -15.73 -62.59 -7.70
N THR A 42 -16.86 -62.66 -8.41
CA THR A 42 -16.91 -62.56 -9.87
C THR A 42 -16.58 -61.12 -10.32
N GLN A 43 -16.30 -60.90 -11.62
CA GLN A 43 -16.01 -59.54 -12.12
C GLN A 43 -17.22 -58.61 -11.93
N SER A 44 -18.43 -59.08 -12.22
CA SER A 44 -19.66 -58.28 -12.04
C SER A 44 -19.87 -57.87 -10.58
N GLU A 45 -19.66 -58.79 -9.63
CA GLU A 45 -19.79 -58.48 -8.21
C GLU A 45 -18.68 -57.55 -7.71
N MET A 46 -17.49 -57.62 -8.30
CA MET A 46 -16.41 -56.67 -8.03
C MET A 46 -16.77 -55.28 -8.56
N ASP A 47 -17.25 -55.18 -9.80
CA ASP A 47 -17.64 -53.93 -10.43
C ASP A 47 -18.74 -53.22 -9.61
N ASP A 48 -19.79 -53.95 -9.22
CA ASP A 48 -20.87 -53.43 -8.36
C ASP A 48 -20.36 -52.99 -6.98
N ALA A 49 -19.47 -53.78 -6.37
CA ALA A 49 -18.90 -53.46 -5.06
C ALA A 49 -17.99 -52.23 -5.09
N VAL A 50 -17.18 -52.08 -6.14
CA VAL A 50 -16.34 -50.89 -6.35
C VAL A 50 -17.21 -49.68 -6.68
N GLU A 51 -18.22 -49.81 -7.52
CA GLU A 51 -19.14 -48.73 -7.88
C GLU A 51 -19.88 -48.19 -6.64
N ASP A 52 -20.42 -49.08 -5.79
CA ASP A 52 -21.10 -48.70 -4.55
C ASP A 52 -20.16 -48.00 -3.56
N SER A 53 -18.95 -48.52 -3.39
CA SER A 53 -17.94 -47.92 -2.52
C SER A 53 -17.50 -46.55 -3.04
N ALA A 54 -17.21 -46.47 -4.34
CA ALA A 54 -16.82 -45.24 -5.03
C ALA A 54 -17.92 -44.20 -4.88
N LYS A 55 -19.19 -44.50 -5.22
CA LYS A 55 -20.33 -43.56 -5.09
C LYS A 55 -20.47 -42.97 -3.68
N ARG A 56 -20.29 -43.79 -2.63
CA ARG A 56 -20.37 -43.33 -1.24
C ARG A 56 -19.26 -42.34 -0.88
N MET A 57 -18.04 -42.59 -1.35
CA MET A 57 -16.87 -41.74 -1.04
C MET A 57 -16.68 -40.58 -2.03
N MET A 58 -17.27 -40.68 -3.22
CA MET A 58 -17.13 -39.76 -4.36
C MET A 58 -17.53 -38.34 -3.99
N SER A 59 -18.65 -38.18 -3.27
CA SER A 59 -19.09 -36.85 -2.81
C SER A 59 -18.03 -36.20 -1.91
N SER A 60 -17.56 -36.91 -0.87
CA SER A 60 -16.58 -36.38 0.08
C SER A 60 -15.22 -36.08 -0.55
N ALA A 61 -14.72 -36.94 -1.44
CA ALA A 61 -13.43 -36.77 -2.09
C ALA A 61 -13.45 -35.63 -3.13
N ALA A 62 -14.50 -35.58 -3.97
CA ALA A 62 -14.65 -34.54 -4.98
C ALA A 62 -14.83 -33.16 -4.34
N PHE A 63 -15.61 -33.04 -3.26
CA PHE A 63 -15.76 -31.76 -2.55
C PHE A 63 -14.45 -31.28 -1.94
N GLY A 64 -13.64 -32.17 -1.39
CA GLY A 64 -12.33 -31.82 -0.87
C GLY A 64 -11.38 -31.28 -1.96
N GLN A 65 -11.33 -31.94 -3.12
CA GLN A 65 -10.54 -31.46 -4.27
C GLN A 65 -11.06 -30.14 -4.83
N ILE A 66 -12.38 -29.93 -4.87
CA ILE A 66 -12.99 -28.64 -5.25
C ILE A 66 -12.60 -27.53 -4.26
N ILE A 67 -12.56 -27.83 -2.96
CA ILE A 67 -12.10 -26.87 -1.95
C ILE A 67 -10.64 -26.51 -2.21
N ILE A 68 -9.76 -27.50 -2.43
CA ILE A 68 -8.36 -27.22 -2.75
C ILE A 68 -8.26 -26.35 -4.02
N LEU A 69 -8.98 -26.68 -5.09
CA LEU A 69 -9.03 -25.88 -6.33
C LEU A 69 -9.45 -24.42 -6.07
N ILE A 70 -10.51 -24.22 -5.29
CA ILE A 70 -11.05 -22.89 -5.01
C ILE A 70 -10.11 -22.08 -4.09
N VAL A 71 -9.38 -22.73 -3.20
CA VAL A 71 -8.38 -22.09 -2.34
C VAL A 71 -7.23 -21.46 -3.15
N TYR A 72 -6.94 -21.97 -4.35
CA TYR A 72 -5.97 -21.34 -5.28
C TYR A 72 -6.55 -20.17 -6.09
N LEU A 73 -7.88 -20.04 -6.21
CA LEU A 73 -8.52 -18.98 -6.99
C LEU A 73 -8.17 -17.55 -6.49
N PRO A 74 -8.14 -17.27 -5.16
CA PRO A 74 -7.67 -15.99 -4.64
C PRO A 74 -6.25 -15.62 -5.06
N ILE A 75 -5.36 -16.60 -5.29
CA ILE A 75 -3.99 -16.36 -5.77
C ILE A 75 -4.00 -15.78 -7.20
N LEU A 76 -4.98 -16.18 -8.03
CA LEU A 76 -5.19 -15.60 -9.37
C LEU A 76 -5.54 -14.10 -9.33
N SER A 77 -5.97 -13.59 -8.17
CA SER A 77 -6.29 -12.17 -7.96
C SER A 77 -5.08 -11.29 -7.64
N LEU A 78 -3.90 -11.89 -7.39
CA LEU A 78 -2.63 -11.18 -7.24
C LEU A 78 -2.30 -10.42 -8.52
N GLN A 79 -1.78 -9.20 -8.41
CA GLN A 79 -1.48 -8.32 -9.55
C GLN A 79 0.02 -8.05 -9.60
N GLY A 80 0.46 -7.13 -10.45
CA GLY A 80 1.88 -6.72 -10.48
C GLY A 80 2.84 -7.90 -10.66
N VAL A 81 3.91 -7.87 -9.88
CA VAL A 81 5.01 -8.84 -9.96
C VAL A 81 4.68 -10.13 -9.24
N GLU A 82 4.08 -10.06 -8.06
CA GLU A 82 3.64 -11.25 -7.33
C GLU A 82 2.64 -12.06 -8.17
N GLY A 83 1.76 -11.39 -8.93
CA GLY A 83 0.85 -12.04 -9.88
C GLY A 83 1.58 -12.70 -11.03
N LYS A 84 2.59 -12.05 -11.62
CA LYS A 84 3.38 -12.64 -12.72
C LYS A 84 4.16 -13.89 -12.28
N MET A 85 4.61 -13.93 -11.03
CA MET A 85 5.34 -15.07 -10.48
C MET A 85 4.45 -16.21 -9.99
N PHE A 86 3.35 -15.91 -9.27
CA PHE A 86 2.54 -16.94 -8.60
C PHE A 86 1.25 -17.34 -9.34
N ARG A 87 0.79 -16.60 -10.36
CA ARG A 87 -0.35 -17.04 -11.18
C ARG A 87 -0.06 -18.30 -11.99
N PRO A 88 1.06 -18.41 -12.72
CA PRO A 88 1.37 -19.62 -13.48
C PRO A 88 1.39 -20.86 -12.59
N MET A 89 1.86 -20.70 -11.36
CA MET A 89 1.87 -21.72 -10.32
C MET A 89 0.47 -22.16 -9.90
N ALA A 90 -0.43 -21.20 -9.60
CA ALA A 90 -1.80 -21.52 -9.23
C ALA A 90 -2.59 -22.15 -10.40
N GLU A 91 -2.33 -21.71 -11.63
CA GLU A 91 -2.96 -22.26 -12.85
C GLU A 91 -2.55 -23.72 -13.10
N THR A 92 -1.26 -24.04 -13.02
CA THR A 92 -0.78 -25.42 -13.23
C THR A 92 -1.32 -26.37 -12.17
N VAL A 93 -1.31 -25.98 -10.90
CA VAL A 93 -1.89 -26.79 -9.80
C VAL A 93 -3.41 -26.94 -9.98
N ALA A 94 -4.11 -25.87 -10.35
CA ALA A 94 -5.55 -25.93 -10.62
C ALA A 94 -5.88 -26.90 -11.76
N PHE A 95 -5.13 -26.86 -12.87
CA PHE A 95 -5.31 -27.80 -13.98
C PHE A 95 -4.96 -29.24 -13.57
N ALA A 96 -3.90 -29.44 -12.79
CA ALA A 96 -3.51 -30.76 -12.31
C ALA A 96 -4.56 -31.36 -11.36
N ILE A 97 -5.09 -30.59 -10.42
CA ILE A 97 -6.16 -31.03 -9.50
C ILE A 97 -7.46 -31.28 -10.26
N LEU A 98 -7.82 -30.44 -11.23
CA LEU A 98 -9.02 -30.67 -12.06
C LEU A 98 -8.87 -31.95 -12.88
N GLY A 99 -7.70 -32.20 -13.47
CA GLY A 99 -7.39 -33.47 -14.13
C GLY A 99 -7.44 -34.66 -13.17
N ALA A 100 -6.85 -34.54 -11.98
CA ALA A 100 -6.88 -35.56 -10.95
C ALA A 100 -8.31 -35.86 -10.46
N LEU A 101 -9.15 -34.83 -10.32
CA LEU A 101 -10.56 -34.97 -10.01
C LEU A 101 -11.27 -35.78 -11.10
N LEU A 102 -11.13 -35.42 -12.36
CA LEU A 102 -11.73 -36.17 -13.48
C LEU A 102 -11.27 -37.63 -13.52
N LEU A 103 -9.97 -37.89 -13.33
CA LEU A 103 -9.42 -39.24 -13.30
C LEU A 103 -9.90 -40.02 -12.07
N SER A 104 -9.99 -39.39 -10.90
CA SER A 104 -10.49 -40.03 -9.68
C SER A 104 -11.96 -40.45 -9.78
N LEU A 105 -12.77 -39.72 -10.55
CA LEU A 105 -14.18 -40.05 -10.76
C LEU A 105 -14.41 -41.14 -11.82
N THR A 106 -13.49 -41.28 -12.77
CA THR A 106 -13.68 -42.13 -13.96
C THR A 106 -12.69 -43.30 -14.00
N TYR A 107 -11.41 -43.00 -14.15
CA TYR A 107 -10.34 -43.96 -14.36
C TYR A 107 -10.04 -44.79 -13.10
N ILE A 108 -9.98 -44.19 -11.92
CA ILE A 108 -9.51 -44.86 -10.70
C ILE A 108 -10.48 -45.97 -10.21
N PRO A 109 -11.82 -45.76 -10.17
CA PRO A 109 -12.75 -46.83 -9.84
C PRO A 109 -12.67 -47.99 -10.83
N MET A 110 -12.58 -47.70 -12.13
CA MET A 110 -12.48 -48.70 -13.19
C MET A 110 -11.20 -49.56 -13.05
N VAL A 111 -10.04 -48.91 -12.85
CA VAL A 111 -8.77 -49.63 -12.62
C VAL A 111 -8.80 -50.41 -11.31
N SER A 112 -9.43 -49.88 -10.26
CA SER A 112 -9.57 -50.59 -8.99
C SER A 112 -10.37 -51.89 -9.14
N ALA A 113 -11.47 -51.87 -9.91
CA ALA A 113 -12.28 -53.06 -10.18
C ALA A 113 -11.54 -54.12 -11.02
N LEU A 114 -10.62 -53.70 -11.90
CA LEU A 114 -9.84 -54.60 -12.74
C LEU A 114 -8.64 -55.22 -12.01
N PHE A 115 -7.90 -54.44 -11.22
CA PHE A 115 -6.59 -54.84 -10.68
C PHE A 115 -6.61 -55.22 -9.19
N LEU A 116 -7.62 -54.85 -8.40
CA LEU A 116 -7.70 -55.28 -7.00
C LEU A 116 -7.96 -56.79 -6.90
N SER A 117 -7.37 -57.41 -5.87
CA SER A 117 -7.44 -58.85 -5.69
C SER A 117 -8.87 -59.31 -5.38
N LYS A 118 -9.37 -60.27 -6.17
CA LYS A 118 -10.69 -60.91 -5.99
C LYS A 118 -10.73 -61.94 -4.86
N LYS A 119 -9.61 -62.16 -4.15
CA LYS A 119 -9.46 -63.18 -3.11
C LYS A 119 -9.70 -62.55 -1.73
N ALA A 120 -10.58 -63.15 -0.93
CA ALA A 120 -11.03 -62.63 0.37
C ALA A 120 -10.06 -62.87 1.55
N VAL A 121 -8.91 -63.52 1.34
CA VAL A 121 -7.97 -63.86 2.43
C VAL A 121 -6.75 -62.93 2.39
N HIS A 122 -6.69 -61.99 3.34
CA HIS A 122 -5.50 -61.19 3.60
C HIS A 122 -4.68 -61.81 4.73
N LYS A 123 -3.46 -62.28 4.41
CA LYS A 123 -2.39 -62.36 5.41
C LYS A 123 -2.13 -60.94 5.94
N LYS A 124 -1.88 -60.79 7.25
CA LYS A 124 -1.49 -59.50 7.82
C LYS A 124 -0.21 -59.00 7.13
N ASN A 125 -0.32 -57.90 6.40
CA ASN A 125 0.81 -57.30 5.69
C ASN A 125 1.62 -56.39 6.63
N PHE A 126 2.79 -55.93 6.19
CA PHE A 126 3.63 -54.98 6.94
C PHE A 126 2.84 -53.72 7.34
N ALA A 127 2.01 -53.20 6.43
CA ALA A 127 1.12 -52.07 6.69
C ALA A 127 0.12 -52.34 7.82
N ASP A 128 -0.43 -53.56 7.94
CA ASP A 128 -1.35 -53.91 9.02
C ASP A 128 -0.66 -53.95 10.38
N LYS A 129 0.58 -54.47 10.44
CA LYS A 129 1.38 -54.47 11.68
C LYS A 129 1.75 -53.05 12.12
N MET A 130 2.09 -52.19 11.17
CA MET A 130 2.40 -50.79 11.43
C MET A 130 1.17 -50.02 11.93
N MET A 131 0.01 -50.27 11.32
CA MET A 131 -1.25 -49.65 11.77
C MET A 131 -1.73 -50.20 13.13
N ASP A 132 -1.55 -51.50 13.40
CA ASP A 132 -1.78 -52.09 14.72
C ASP A 132 -0.92 -51.37 15.79
N PHE A 133 0.33 -51.00 15.47
CA PHE A 133 1.20 -50.21 16.35
C PHE A 133 0.65 -48.79 16.56
N PHE A 134 0.34 -48.05 15.49
CA PHE A 134 -0.20 -46.69 15.60
C PHE A 134 -1.55 -46.66 16.34
N GLN A 135 -2.41 -47.67 16.13
CA GLN A 135 -3.68 -47.77 16.83
C GLN A 135 -3.50 -48.08 18.32
N ARG A 136 -2.52 -48.93 18.70
CA ARG A 136 -2.16 -49.17 20.10
C ARG A 136 -1.63 -47.92 20.80
N LEU A 137 -0.90 -47.06 20.09
CA LEU A 137 -0.41 -45.79 20.62
C LEU A 137 -1.54 -44.75 20.72
N TYR A 138 -2.39 -44.66 19.70
CA TYR A 138 -3.44 -43.66 19.60
C TYR A 138 -4.63 -43.93 20.55
N ALA A 139 -5.04 -45.19 20.73
CA ALA A 139 -6.17 -45.56 21.58
C ALA A 139 -6.09 -45.03 23.04
N PRO A 140 -4.97 -45.17 23.78
CA PRO A 140 -4.86 -44.58 25.12
C PRO A 140 -4.81 -43.05 25.09
N ILE A 141 -4.21 -42.45 24.04
CA ILE A 141 -4.13 -40.99 23.89
C ILE A 141 -5.52 -40.38 23.74
N ILE A 142 -6.36 -40.91 22.85
CA ILE A 142 -7.72 -40.37 22.64
C ILE A 142 -8.60 -40.59 23.87
N GLN A 143 -8.47 -41.73 24.57
CA GLN A 143 -9.21 -42.00 25.81
C GLN A 143 -8.81 -41.04 26.94
N ALA A 144 -7.51 -40.77 27.11
CA ALA A 144 -7.02 -39.78 28.07
C ALA A 144 -7.45 -38.36 27.68
N ALA A 145 -7.40 -38.02 26.40
CA ALA A 145 -7.82 -36.74 25.87
C ALA A 145 -9.32 -36.48 26.09
N ILE A 146 -10.18 -37.51 25.96
CA ILE A 146 -11.61 -37.42 26.27
C ILE A 146 -11.85 -37.14 27.75
N ARG A 147 -11.06 -37.75 28.66
CA ARG A 147 -11.16 -37.52 30.12
C ARG A 147 -10.77 -36.09 30.50
N PHE A 148 -9.72 -35.54 29.90
CA PHE A 148 -9.19 -34.19 30.17
C PHE A 148 -9.52 -33.17 29.07
N LYS A 149 -10.65 -33.34 28.39
CA LYS A 149 -10.99 -32.61 27.15
C LYS A 149 -10.86 -31.08 27.21
N TYR A 150 -11.22 -30.46 28.34
CA TYR A 150 -11.10 -29.00 28.51
C TYR A 150 -9.65 -28.54 28.64
N VAL A 151 -8.78 -29.34 29.27
CA VAL A 151 -7.35 -29.05 29.40
C VAL A 151 -6.66 -29.15 28.05
N VAL A 152 -6.95 -30.19 27.26
CA VAL A 152 -6.37 -30.38 25.92
C VAL A 152 -6.76 -29.23 24.99
N ILE A 153 -8.02 -28.79 25.01
CA ILE A 153 -8.48 -27.63 24.23
C ILE A 153 -7.80 -26.34 24.71
N ALA A 154 -7.65 -26.15 26.02
CA ALA A 154 -6.95 -24.98 26.56
C ALA A 154 -5.47 -24.94 26.14
N ILE A 155 -4.78 -26.09 26.11
CA ILE A 155 -3.41 -26.19 25.61
C ILE A 155 -3.35 -25.84 24.12
N ALA A 156 -4.26 -26.38 23.30
CA ALA A 156 -4.31 -26.05 21.87
C ALA A 156 -4.57 -24.56 21.61
N ALA A 157 -5.47 -23.94 22.39
CA ALA A 157 -5.72 -22.51 22.33
C ALA A 157 -4.50 -21.68 22.81
N GLY A 158 -3.81 -22.13 23.85
CA GLY A 158 -2.57 -21.51 24.33
C GLY A 158 -1.45 -21.56 23.28
N LEU A 159 -1.27 -22.70 22.61
CA LEU A 159 -0.32 -22.84 21.50
C LEU A 159 -0.68 -21.91 20.34
N LEU A 160 -1.96 -21.77 20.01
CA LEU A 160 -2.41 -20.84 18.97
C LEU A 160 -2.07 -19.38 19.32
N ILE A 161 -2.31 -18.96 20.57
CA ILE A 161 -1.94 -17.61 21.04
C ILE A 161 -0.43 -17.41 20.97
N LEU A 162 0.37 -18.40 21.40
CA LEU A 162 1.82 -18.36 21.30
C LEU A 162 2.29 -18.25 19.85
N THR A 163 1.70 -19.03 18.94
CA THR A 163 1.95 -18.95 17.49
C THR A 163 1.66 -17.56 16.96
N PHE A 164 0.55 -16.93 17.36
CA PHE A 164 0.21 -15.57 16.92
C PHE A 164 1.26 -14.55 17.38
N ILE A 165 1.75 -14.67 18.63
CA ILE A 165 2.82 -13.82 19.16
C ILE A 165 4.12 -14.02 18.36
N ILE A 166 4.52 -15.27 18.11
CA ILE A 166 5.71 -15.60 17.32
C ILE A 166 5.57 -15.04 15.90
N PHE A 167 4.42 -15.26 15.25
CA PHE A 167 4.14 -14.79 13.90
C PHE A 167 4.21 -13.26 13.80
N SER A 168 3.71 -12.53 14.81
CA SER A 168 3.79 -11.07 14.84
C SER A 168 5.22 -10.50 14.95
N ARG A 169 6.19 -11.36 15.31
CA ARG A 169 7.61 -11.02 15.45
C ARG A 169 8.48 -11.61 14.33
N LEU A 170 7.93 -12.43 13.44
CA LEU A 170 8.68 -12.93 12.29
C LEU A 170 8.98 -11.78 11.34
N GLY A 171 10.20 -11.77 10.82
CA GLY A 171 10.64 -10.86 9.77
C GLY A 171 9.89 -11.08 8.46
N GLY A 172 9.96 -10.09 7.56
CA GLY A 172 9.27 -10.09 6.29
C GLY A 172 10.19 -9.83 5.10
N GLU A 173 10.03 -10.61 4.04
CA GLU A 173 10.72 -10.41 2.77
C GLU A 173 9.76 -10.65 1.59
N PHE A 174 10.01 -10.03 0.43
CA PHE A 174 9.11 -10.22 -0.72
C PHE A 174 9.20 -11.65 -1.26
N ILE A 175 10.39 -12.01 -1.73
CA ILE A 175 10.73 -13.34 -2.24
C ILE A 175 12.16 -13.61 -1.79
N PRO A 176 12.49 -14.84 -1.35
CA PRO A 176 13.87 -15.21 -1.06
C PRO A 176 14.76 -14.97 -2.28
N THR A 177 16.00 -14.56 -2.07
CA THR A 177 16.98 -14.36 -3.15
C THR A 177 17.23 -15.69 -3.88
N LEU A 178 16.94 -15.75 -5.17
CA LEU A 178 17.23 -16.93 -6.00
C LEU A 178 18.72 -16.94 -6.34
N GLU A 179 19.41 -18.05 -6.13
CA GLU A 179 20.81 -18.19 -6.57
C GLU A 179 20.85 -18.47 -8.08
N GLU A 180 21.38 -17.52 -8.86
CA GLU A 180 21.54 -17.60 -10.32
C GLU A 180 22.84 -18.29 -10.75
N GLY A 181 23.82 -18.36 -9.84
CA GLY A 181 25.14 -18.97 -10.05
C GLY A 181 26.22 -17.98 -10.52
N ASP A 182 25.85 -16.98 -11.30
CA ASP A 182 26.73 -15.90 -11.75
C ASP A 182 26.51 -14.62 -10.92
N TYR A 183 27.53 -13.76 -10.84
CA TYR A 183 27.41 -12.45 -10.18
C TYR A 183 27.36 -11.32 -11.20
N ALA A 184 26.63 -10.28 -10.85
CA ALA A 184 26.71 -8.97 -11.48
C ALA A 184 27.20 -7.99 -10.41
N ILE A 185 28.37 -7.38 -10.62
CA ILE A 185 28.92 -6.39 -9.70
C ILE A 185 28.71 -5.01 -10.31
N GLU A 186 27.94 -4.18 -9.64
CA GLU A 186 27.84 -2.76 -9.97
C GLU A 186 29.14 -2.07 -9.53
N PHE A 187 29.89 -1.56 -10.51
CA PHE A 187 31.22 -1.00 -10.32
C PHE A 187 31.21 0.47 -10.77
N VAL A 188 31.27 1.39 -9.80
CA VAL A 188 31.09 2.82 -10.03
C VAL A 188 32.32 3.60 -9.56
N LEU A 189 32.89 4.38 -10.47
CA LEU A 189 33.99 5.32 -10.21
C LEU A 189 33.48 6.69 -9.75
N PRO A 190 34.36 7.57 -9.22
CA PRO A 190 34.00 8.95 -8.93
C PRO A 190 33.45 9.69 -10.17
N GLN A 191 32.51 10.60 -9.92
CA GLN A 191 31.87 11.44 -10.93
C GLN A 191 32.91 12.24 -11.73
N GLY A 192 32.74 12.29 -13.06
CA GLY A 192 33.66 12.94 -13.98
C GLY A 192 34.86 12.10 -14.42
N SER A 193 34.90 10.80 -14.07
CA SER A 193 35.91 9.89 -14.60
C SER A 193 35.76 9.71 -16.11
N SER A 194 36.87 9.75 -16.84
CA SER A 194 36.85 9.54 -18.29
C SER A 194 36.59 8.07 -18.62
N ILE A 195 35.96 7.79 -19.77
CA ILE A 195 35.71 6.42 -20.20
C ILE A 195 37.00 5.59 -20.29
N THR A 196 38.12 6.22 -20.69
CA THR A 196 39.45 5.59 -20.71
C THR A 196 39.87 5.16 -19.31
N GLN A 197 39.79 6.06 -18.32
CA GLN A 197 40.12 5.74 -16.93
C GLN A 197 39.21 4.65 -16.36
N THR A 198 37.90 4.72 -16.66
CA THR A 198 36.94 3.69 -16.26
C THR A 198 37.33 2.34 -16.84
N THR A 199 37.61 2.26 -18.14
CA THR A 199 38.00 1.00 -18.81
C THR A 199 39.30 0.42 -18.25
N GLU A 200 40.31 1.24 -17.96
CA GLU A 200 41.57 0.76 -17.35
C GLU A 200 41.34 0.19 -15.95
N THR A 201 40.53 0.88 -15.14
CA THR A 201 40.19 0.47 -13.77
C THR A 201 39.35 -0.81 -13.77
N VAL A 202 38.42 -0.93 -14.72
CA VAL A 202 37.62 -2.15 -14.96
C VAL A 202 38.52 -3.32 -15.35
N MET A 203 39.45 -3.12 -16.29
CA MET A 203 40.40 -4.18 -16.67
C MET A 203 41.28 -4.61 -15.49
N MET A 204 41.61 -3.71 -14.57
CA MET A 204 42.28 -4.05 -13.31
C MET A 204 41.38 -4.91 -12.41
N ALA A 205 40.12 -4.52 -12.22
CA ALA A 205 39.13 -5.28 -11.46
C ALA A 205 38.90 -6.69 -12.06
N GLU A 206 38.77 -6.80 -13.38
CA GLU A 206 38.65 -8.08 -14.09
C GLU A 206 39.82 -9.01 -13.79
N ARG A 207 41.06 -8.50 -13.83
CA ARG A 207 42.27 -9.28 -13.50
C ARG A 207 42.29 -9.71 -12.03
N MET A 208 41.80 -8.87 -11.12
CA MET A 208 41.71 -9.20 -9.69
C MET A 208 40.69 -10.32 -9.45
N LEU A 209 39.50 -10.21 -10.05
CA LEU A 209 38.45 -11.23 -9.96
C LEU A 209 38.85 -12.54 -10.65
N ARG A 210 39.61 -12.48 -11.75
CA ARG A 210 40.14 -13.68 -12.43
C ARG A 210 41.11 -14.51 -11.58
N LYS A 211 41.63 -13.96 -10.47
CA LYS A 211 42.47 -14.72 -9.53
C LYS A 211 41.68 -15.77 -8.75
N PHE A 212 40.36 -15.60 -8.60
CA PHE A 212 39.49 -16.62 -8.03
C PHE A 212 39.40 -17.79 -8.99
N THR A 213 39.76 -18.98 -8.52
CA THR A 213 39.74 -20.22 -9.31
C THR A 213 38.34 -20.60 -9.77
N GLU A 214 37.32 -20.09 -9.10
CA GLU A 214 35.89 -20.27 -9.36
C GLU A 214 35.40 -19.45 -10.55
N VAL A 215 36.08 -18.35 -10.89
CA VAL A 215 35.66 -17.42 -11.95
C VAL A 215 36.09 -17.97 -13.30
N LYS A 216 35.12 -18.19 -14.20
CA LYS A 216 35.36 -18.63 -15.58
C LYS A 216 35.70 -17.45 -16.47
N MET A 217 34.94 -16.36 -16.38
CA MET A 217 35.07 -15.18 -17.22
C MET A 217 34.55 -13.95 -16.47
N VAL A 218 35.11 -12.78 -16.77
CA VAL A 218 34.57 -11.50 -16.31
C VAL A 218 34.38 -10.64 -17.56
N VAL A 219 33.25 -9.94 -17.64
CA VAL A 219 32.90 -9.04 -18.75
C VAL A 219 32.40 -7.72 -18.17
N GLY A 220 33.14 -6.63 -18.38
CA GLY A 220 32.67 -5.29 -18.05
C GLY A 220 31.87 -4.63 -19.18
N LYS A 221 30.63 -4.24 -18.89
CA LYS A 221 29.83 -3.35 -19.75
C LYS A 221 29.90 -1.93 -19.18
N THR A 222 30.69 -1.05 -19.79
CA THR A 222 30.90 0.34 -19.33
C THR A 222 30.05 1.31 -20.14
N GLY A 223 29.36 2.24 -19.46
CA GLY A 223 28.48 3.21 -20.09
C GLY A 223 27.24 2.61 -20.76
N ALA A 224 26.54 3.44 -21.55
CA ALA A 224 25.34 3.07 -22.27
C ALA A 224 25.67 2.32 -23.59
N ALA A 225 24.79 1.39 -23.96
CA ALA A 225 24.84 0.77 -25.28
C ALA A 225 24.20 1.69 -26.34
N ASP A 226 24.58 1.53 -27.62
CA ASP A 226 23.98 2.29 -28.74
C ASP A 226 22.46 2.14 -28.83
N VAL A 227 21.93 1.02 -28.34
CA VAL A 227 20.49 0.81 -28.18
C VAL A 227 20.06 1.38 -26.83
N ALA A 228 19.15 2.36 -26.86
CA ALA A 228 18.64 3.12 -25.71
C ALA A 228 17.79 2.29 -24.72
N THR A 229 18.36 1.20 -24.21
CA THR A 229 17.75 0.29 -23.22
C THR A 229 18.20 0.60 -21.79
N ASP A 230 19.35 1.26 -21.63
CA ASP A 230 20.00 1.48 -20.33
C ASP A 230 20.77 2.82 -20.32
N PRO A 231 20.32 3.83 -19.56
CA PRO A 231 20.95 5.15 -19.51
C PRO A 231 22.12 5.17 -18.50
N MET A 232 23.12 4.30 -18.70
CA MET A 232 24.24 4.17 -17.77
C MET A 232 25.34 5.21 -18.05
N PRO A 233 25.86 5.91 -17.02
CA PRO A 233 26.86 6.95 -17.22
C PRO A 233 28.28 6.38 -17.49
N PRO A 234 29.21 7.16 -18.05
CA PRO A 234 30.56 6.68 -18.44
C PRO A 234 31.44 6.15 -17.29
N GLU A 235 31.19 6.59 -16.07
CA GLU A 235 31.91 6.18 -14.86
C GLU A 235 31.34 4.90 -14.21
N ALA A 236 30.22 4.38 -14.70
CA ALA A 236 29.60 3.17 -14.21
C ALA A 236 29.84 1.98 -15.16
N THR A 237 30.07 0.82 -14.56
CA THR A 237 30.29 -0.45 -15.25
C THR A 237 29.53 -1.56 -14.56
N ASP A 238 28.82 -2.36 -15.34
CA ASP A 238 28.29 -3.63 -14.87
C ASP A 238 29.31 -4.73 -15.16
N LEU A 239 29.93 -5.29 -14.12
CA LEU A 239 30.86 -6.40 -14.24
C LEU A 239 30.09 -7.72 -14.11
N MET A 240 29.92 -8.42 -15.24
CA MET A 240 29.33 -9.76 -15.27
C MET A 240 30.42 -10.79 -14.98
N VAL A 241 30.35 -11.42 -13.81
CA VAL A 241 31.29 -12.46 -13.36
C VAL A 241 30.65 -13.81 -13.59
N ILE A 242 31.06 -14.48 -14.66
CA ILE A 242 30.60 -15.81 -15.02
C ILE A 242 31.40 -16.83 -14.20
N MET A 243 30.68 -17.63 -13.42
CA MET A 243 31.25 -18.60 -12.50
C MET A 243 31.36 -19.99 -13.14
N LYS A 244 32.20 -20.85 -12.57
CA LYS A 244 32.16 -22.30 -12.81
C LYS A 244 30.96 -22.90 -12.08
N ASP A 245 30.58 -24.12 -12.48
CA ASP A 245 29.58 -24.90 -11.76
C ASP A 245 29.92 -24.98 -10.27
N LYS A 246 28.93 -24.81 -9.38
CA LYS A 246 29.10 -24.78 -7.91
C LYS A 246 29.83 -26.00 -7.33
N LYS A 247 29.76 -27.16 -8.01
CA LYS A 247 30.47 -28.39 -7.64
C LYS A 247 32.00 -28.26 -7.73
N ASP A 248 32.50 -27.35 -8.57
CA ASP A 248 33.91 -27.13 -8.84
C ASP A 248 34.49 -25.97 -8.01
N TRP A 249 33.71 -25.41 -7.06
CA TRP A 249 34.16 -24.33 -6.18
C TRP A 249 35.09 -24.85 -5.08
N THR A 250 36.22 -24.17 -4.89
CA THR A 250 37.30 -24.60 -3.98
C THR A 250 37.46 -23.71 -2.76
N THR A 251 37.18 -22.42 -2.86
CA THR A 251 37.42 -21.40 -1.82
C THR A 251 36.31 -21.41 -0.78
N THR A 252 35.07 -21.23 -1.21
CA THR A 252 33.86 -21.40 -0.38
C THR A 252 32.78 -22.09 -1.20
N LYS A 253 31.80 -22.66 -0.51
CA LYS A 253 30.56 -23.17 -1.13
C LYS A 253 29.37 -22.25 -0.90
N ASP A 254 29.53 -21.24 -0.05
CA ASP A 254 28.51 -20.24 0.24
C ASP A 254 28.55 -19.13 -0.82
N PHE A 255 27.40 -18.88 -1.43
CA PHE A 255 27.22 -17.84 -2.43
C PHE A 255 27.43 -16.44 -1.82
N ASN A 256 26.89 -16.18 -0.63
CA ASN A 256 26.98 -14.87 -0.01
C ASN A 256 28.40 -14.57 0.48
N GLU A 257 29.11 -15.58 0.99
CA GLU A 257 30.51 -15.44 1.41
C GLU A 257 31.43 -15.16 0.21
N MET A 258 31.15 -15.78 -0.94
CA MET A 258 31.90 -15.51 -2.18
C MET A 258 31.68 -14.08 -2.68
N ALA A 259 30.44 -13.58 -2.64
CA ALA A 259 30.12 -12.20 -2.98
C ALA A 259 30.90 -11.20 -2.09
N GLU A 260 30.96 -11.47 -0.79
CA GLU A 260 31.67 -10.62 0.17
C GLU A 260 33.18 -10.63 -0.07
N MET A 261 33.78 -11.79 -0.35
CA MET A 261 35.20 -11.88 -0.72
C MET A 261 35.53 -11.11 -2.01
N MET A 262 34.64 -11.16 -3.01
CA MET A 262 34.80 -10.36 -4.24
C MET A 262 34.69 -8.86 -3.94
N ARG A 263 33.72 -8.47 -3.12
CA ARG A 263 33.52 -7.08 -2.66
C ARG A 263 34.78 -6.55 -1.97
N ASP A 264 35.30 -7.30 -1.00
CA ASP A 264 36.51 -6.93 -0.24
C ASP A 264 37.76 -6.88 -1.12
N THR A 265 37.85 -7.79 -2.11
CA THR A 265 38.94 -7.76 -3.10
C THR A 265 38.91 -6.46 -3.91
N LEU A 266 37.73 -6.05 -4.39
CA LEU A 266 37.56 -4.83 -5.18
C LEU A 266 37.63 -3.56 -4.33
N ALA A 267 37.31 -3.61 -3.04
CA ALA A 267 37.42 -2.49 -2.11
C ALA A 267 38.87 -1.97 -1.94
N ASN A 268 39.87 -2.75 -2.36
CA ASN A 268 41.27 -2.31 -2.43
C ASN A 268 41.52 -1.25 -3.51
N ILE A 269 40.60 -1.06 -4.46
CA ILE A 269 40.68 -0.03 -5.49
C ILE A 269 40.18 1.30 -4.90
N PRO A 270 41.04 2.32 -4.73
CA PRO A 270 40.63 3.56 -4.07
C PRO A 270 39.55 4.30 -4.84
N GLY A 271 38.53 4.79 -4.13
CA GLY A 271 37.48 5.64 -4.69
C GLY A 271 36.41 4.91 -5.50
N VAL A 272 36.47 3.58 -5.58
CA VAL A 272 35.47 2.77 -6.29
C VAL A 272 34.44 2.21 -5.32
N ILE A 273 33.19 2.17 -5.79
CA ILE A 273 32.10 1.46 -5.15
C ILE A 273 31.86 0.18 -5.96
N ALA A 274 31.97 -0.97 -5.29
CA ALA A 274 31.72 -2.28 -5.89
C ALA A 274 30.66 -3.00 -5.06
N GLU A 275 29.47 -3.21 -5.63
CA GLU A 275 28.37 -3.89 -4.93
C GLU A 275 27.99 -5.16 -5.68
N PRO A 276 28.17 -6.35 -5.06
CA PRO A 276 27.78 -7.60 -5.68
C PRO A 276 26.27 -7.78 -5.67
N SER A 277 25.75 -8.29 -6.78
CA SER A 277 24.37 -8.68 -7.03
C SER A 277 24.35 -9.84 -8.02
N GLN A 278 23.19 -10.11 -8.63
CA GLN A 278 22.99 -11.17 -9.61
C GLN A 278 22.41 -10.60 -10.90
N PRO A 279 22.73 -11.15 -12.09
CA PRO A 279 22.34 -10.55 -13.36
C PRO A 279 20.83 -10.32 -13.53
N ILE A 280 19.99 -11.33 -13.27
CA ILE A 280 18.54 -11.22 -13.41
C ILE A 280 17.98 -10.37 -12.27
N GLN A 281 18.40 -10.59 -11.01
CA GLN A 281 17.95 -9.80 -9.85
C GLN A 281 18.23 -8.31 -10.03
N MET A 282 19.44 -7.94 -10.46
CA MET A 282 19.84 -6.54 -10.67
C MET A 282 18.94 -5.87 -11.72
N ARG A 283 18.74 -6.53 -12.87
CA ARG A 283 17.91 -5.99 -13.95
C ARG A 283 16.43 -5.98 -13.59
N PHE A 284 15.98 -6.96 -12.81
CA PHE A 284 14.64 -7.01 -12.29
C PHE A 284 14.36 -5.82 -11.36
N ASN A 285 15.24 -5.58 -10.39
CA ASN A 285 15.12 -4.46 -9.45
C ASN A 285 15.12 -3.10 -10.17
N GLU A 286 16.03 -2.94 -11.13
CA GLU A 286 16.15 -1.72 -11.95
C GLU A 286 14.89 -1.45 -12.79
N LEU A 287 14.37 -2.46 -13.50
CA LEU A 287 13.14 -2.32 -14.29
C LEU A 287 11.91 -2.06 -13.42
N MET A 288 11.87 -2.64 -12.23
CA MET A 288 10.73 -2.53 -11.33
C MET A 288 10.65 -1.18 -10.63
N THR A 289 11.77 -0.71 -10.08
CA THR A 289 11.79 0.41 -9.13
C THR A 289 12.71 1.55 -9.56
N GLY A 290 13.46 1.36 -10.65
CA GLY A 290 14.51 2.26 -11.10
C GLY A 290 15.77 2.22 -10.22
N ILE A 291 15.89 1.22 -9.35
CA ILE A 291 16.95 1.12 -8.34
C ILE A 291 17.42 -0.33 -8.29
N ARG A 292 18.74 -0.53 -8.26
CA ARG A 292 19.37 -1.85 -8.42
C ARG A 292 19.44 -2.64 -7.11
N GLN A 293 19.58 -1.94 -5.99
CA GLN A 293 19.68 -2.54 -4.65
C GLN A 293 18.31 -2.93 -4.05
N ASP A 294 18.35 -3.76 -3.00
CA ASP A 294 17.15 -4.29 -2.34
C ASP A 294 16.26 -3.21 -1.72
N VAL A 295 16.86 -2.17 -1.14
CA VAL A 295 16.14 -1.07 -0.47
C VAL A 295 16.68 0.27 -0.93
N ALA A 296 15.77 1.23 -1.09
CA ALA A 296 16.14 2.60 -1.36
C ALA A 296 15.31 3.60 -0.57
N ILE A 297 15.99 4.57 0.06
CA ILE A 297 15.37 5.69 0.74
C ILE A 297 15.36 6.86 -0.23
N LYS A 298 14.20 7.12 -0.83
CA LYS A 298 13.98 8.23 -1.76
C LYS A 298 13.68 9.51 -0.96
N ILE A 299 14.39 10.59 -1.26
CA ILE A 299 14.18 11.92 -0.69
C ILE A 299 13.69 12.81 -1.82
N PHE A 300 12.49 13.36 -1.66
CA PHE A 300 11.90 14.29 -2.63
C PHE A 300 12.08 15.74 -2.18
N GLY A 301 12.31 16.65 -3.13
CA GLY A 301 12.48 18.08 -2.87
C GLY A 301 12.92 18.86 -4.11
N GLU A 302 12.91 20.19 -4.07
CA GLU A 302 13.14 21.02 -5.26
C GLU A 302 14.61 21.36 -5.51
N ASN A 303 15.38 21.67 -4.45
CA ASN A 303 16.78 22.09 -4.54
C ASN A 303 17.74 20.89 -4.44
N LEU A 304 18.64 20.75 -5.42
CA LEU A 304 19.58 19.63 -5.57
C LEU A 304 20.67 19.62 -4.47
N ASP A 305 21.19 20.78 -4.08
CA ASP A 305 22.23 20.88 -3.03
C ASP A 305 21.71 20.40 -1.67
N THR A 306 20.46 20.76 -1.39
CA THR A 306 19.73 20.32 -0.19
C THR A 306 19.51 18.81 -0.24
N LEU A 307 19.09 18.28 -1.39
CA LEU A 307 18.94 16.84 -1.59
C LEU A 307 20.27 16.10 -1.36
N SER A 308 21.37 16.54 -1.97
CA SER A 308 22.71 15.96 -1.81
C SER A 308 23.16 15.98 -0.34
N THR A 309 22.97 17.12 0.34
CA THR A 309 23.30 17.26 1.77
C THR A 309 22.52 16.28 2.64
N TYR A 310 21.21 16.16 2.45
CA TYR A 310 20.38 15.25 3.24
C TYR A 310 20.61 13.78 2.89
N ALA A 311 20.91 13.45 1.63
CA ALA A 311 21.25 12.09 1.24
C ALA A 311 22.52 11.60 1.95
N ASN A 312 23.57 12.42 2.00
CA ASN A 312 24.78 12.11 2.75
C ASN A 312 24.53 11.97 4.27
N LYS A 313 23.68 12.83 4.86
CA LYS A 313 23.27 12.72 6.26
C LYS A 313 22.52 11.41 6.54
N VAL A 314 21.61 11.03 5.64
CA VAL A 314 20.84 9.77 5.73
C VAL A 314 21.76 8.57 5.63
N ALA A 315 22.68 8.55 4.66
CA ALA A 315 23.66 7.47 4.49
C ALA A 315 24.52 7.26 5.75
N ASN A 316 25.03 8.35 6.33
CA ASN A 316 25.79 8.29 7.58
C ASN A 316 24.94 7.82 8.77
N ALA A 317 23.67 8.23 8.85
CA ALA A 317 22.78 7.84 9.93
C ALA A 317 22.44 6.34 9.90
N ILE A 318 22.23 5.76 8.71
CA ILE A 318 21.82 4.35 8.58
C ILE A 318 23.01 3.38 8.60
N ARG A 319 24.24 3.83 8.32
CA ARG A 319 25.44 2.97 8.26
C ARG A 319 25.69 2.11 9.51
N SER A 320 25.26 2.57 10.70
CA SER A 320 25.47 1.82 11.94
C SER A 320 24.37 0.78 12.25
N ILE A 321 23.39 0.60 11.35
CA ILE A 321 22.32 -0.39 11.53
C ILE A 321 22.84 -1.75 11.08
N GLU A 322 22.67 -2.76 11.92
CA GLU A 322 23.06 -4.13 11.61
C GLU A 322 22.24 -4.67 10.42
N GLY A 323 22.91 -5.31 9.47
CA GLY A 323 22.31 -5.91 8.28
C GLY A 323 22.18 -4.99 7.06
N ILE A 324 22.69 -3.75 7.13
CA ILE A 324 22.79 -2.83 5.99
C ILE A 324 24.20 -2.92 5.37
N THR A 325 24.30 -3.18 4.06
CA THR A 325 25.58 -3.02 3.32
C THR A 325 25.96 -1.55 3.21
N GLN A 326 27.17 -1.23 2.73
CA GLN A 326 27.62 0.17 2.67
C GLN A 326 26.60 1.05 1.93
N PRO A 327 25.96 2.03 2.61
CA PRO A 327 24.93 2.85 1.97
C PRO A 327 25.49 3.65 0.81
N GLN A 328 24.81 3.61 -0.33
CA GLN A 328 25.19 4.29 -1.54
C GLN A 328 24.28 5.49 -1.77
N VAL A 329 24.89 6.65 -2.00
CA VAL A 329 24.17 7.88 -2.31
C VAL A 329 24.21 8.10 -3.81
N GLU A 330 23.04 8.26 -4.43
CA GLU A 330 22.95 8.70 -5.82
C GLU A 330 23.67 10.04 -5.98
N ARG A 331 24.67 10.07 -6.86
CA ARG A 331 25.48 11.27 -7.11
C ARG A 331 24.76 12.15 -8.13
N ILE A 332 24.16 13.25 -7.63
CA ILE A 332 23.44 14.22 -8.44
C ILE A 332 24.25 15.50 -8.71
N ASP A 333 25.36 15.68 -8.01
CA ASP A 333 26.27 16.82 -8.09
C ASP A 333 27.72 16.36 -8.34
N GLY A 334 28.62 17.32 -8.58
CA GLY A 334 30.06 17.03 -8.63
C GLY A 334 30.63 16.77 -10.03
N LEU A 335 29.87 16.97 -11.12
CA LEU A 335 30.40 16.82 -12.48
C LEU A 335 31.16 18.09 -12.89
N PRO A 336 32.49 18.06 -13.10
CA PRO A 336 33.22 19.21 -13.62
C PRO A 336 32.84 19.45 -15.08
N GLN A 337 32.37 20.66 -15.38
CA GLN A 337 31.99 21.09 -16.72
C GLN A 337 32.80 22.32 -17.12
N ILE A 338 33.16 22.40 -18.41
CA ILE A 338 33.69 23.64 -18.98
C ILE A 338 32.48 24.51 -19.30
N THR A 339 32.34 25.62 -18.58
CA THR A 339 31.25 26.58 -18.77
C THR A 339 31.76 27.81 -19.49
N ILE A 340 31.09 28.16 -20.59
CA ILE A 340 31.36 29.34 -21.41
C ILE A 340 30.30 30.37 -21.07
N GLN A 341 30.71 31.40 -20.32
CA GLN A 341 29.81 32.48 -19.90
C GLN A 341 29.97 33.69 -20.83
N TYR A 342 28.98 33.87 -21.71
CA TYR A 342 28.97 34.92 -22.72
C TYR A 342 28.78 36.33 -22.14
N ASP A 343 29.62 37.27 -22.57
CA ASP A 343 29.48 38.70 -22.33
C ASP A 343 28.61 39.32 -23.44
N ARG A 344 27.30 39.36 -23.19
CA ARG A 344 26.29 39.84 -24.17
C ARG A 344 26.57 41.27 -24.68
N PRO A 345 26.94 42.26 -23.84
CA PRO A 345 27.36 43.58 -24.31
C PRO A 345 28.53 43.56 -25.30
N LYS A 346 29.57 42.76 -25.04
CA LYS A 346 30.71 42.65 -25.96
C LYS A 346 30.33 41.96 -27.26
N LEU A 347 29.57 40.86 -27.18
CA LEU A 347 29.03 40.19 -28.36
C LEU A 347 28.23 41.13 -29.25
N ALA A 348 27.37 41.97 -28.67
CA ALA A 348 26.59 42.95 -29.40
C ALA A 348 27.48 44.02 -30.07
N SER A 349 28.58 44.40 -29.44
CA SER A 349 29.55 45.37 -29.98
C SER A 349 30.28 44.83 -31.22
N TYR A 350 30.52 43.52 -31.27
CA TYR A 350 31.12 42.84 -32.43
C TYR A 350 30.09 42.30 -33.43
N GLY A 351 28.79 42.51 -33.18
CA GLY A 351 27.71 42.02 -34.04
C GLY A 351 27.59 40.49 -34.11
N LEU A 352 28.03 39.78 -33.07
CA LEU A 352 28.06 38.32 -33.02
C LEU A 352 26.79 37.73 -32.39
N ASN A 353 26.28 36.64 -32.99
CA ASN A 353 25.18 35.86 -32.42
C ASN A 353 25.71 34.70 -31.56
N ILE A 354 25.03 34.42 -30.44
CA ILE A 354 25.38 33.31 -29.54
C ILE A 354 25.18 31.96 -30.23
N GLU A 355 24.18 31.85 -31.11
CA GLU A 355 23.89 30.63 -31.86
C GLU A 355 25.07 30.24 -32.76
N ASP A 356 25.62 31.20 -33.51
CA ASP A 356 26.78 30.98 -34.39
C ASP A 356 28.01 30.54 -33.59
N ILE A 357 28.25 31.17 -32.43
CA ILE A 357 29.37 30.81 -31.56
C ILE A 357 29.19 29.39 -30.99
N ASN A 358 27.99 29.05 -30.54
CA ASN A 358 27.68 27.69 -30.06
C ASN A 358 27.88 26.66 -31.17
N HIS A 359 27.47 26.96 -32.41
CA HIS A 359 27.70 26.09 -33.56
C HIS A 359 29.20 25.89 -33.82
N ILE A 360 30.00 26.96 -33.78
CA ILE A 360 31.45 26.84 -33.97
C ILE A 360 32.06 25.98 -32.85
N ILE A 361 31.65 26.18 -31.59
CA ILE A 361 32.13 25.39 -30.45
C ILE A 361 31.72 23.92 -30.60
N SER A 362 30.47 23.61 -30.99
CA SER A 362 30.02 22.23 -31.19
C SER A 362 30.77 21.56 -32.33
N THR A 363 30.92 22.23 -33.47
CA THR A 363 31.71 21.72 -34.59
C THR A 363 33.16 21.50 -34.17
N ALA A 364 33.78 22.46 -33.47
CA ALA A 364 35.20 22.39 -33.11
C ALA A 364 35.53 21.28 -32.10
N PHE A 365 34.74 21.14 -31.03
CA PHE A 365 35.08 20.28 -29.89
C PHE A 365 34.27 18.97 -29.85
N ALA A 366 32.94 19.04 -30.01
CA ALA A 366 32.08 17.85 -29.96
C ALA A 366 32.16 17.05 -31.27
N GLY A 367 32.38 17.76 -32.38
CA GLY A 367 32.39 17.21 -33.71
C GLY A 367 30.98 17.17 -34.28
N GLU A 368 30.76 17.85 -35.39
CA GLU A 368 29.45 17.95 -36.03
C GLU A 368 29.42 17.18 -37.35
N THR A 369 28.33 16.46 -37.59
CA THR A 369 28.14 15.66 -38.81
C THR A 369 27.89 16.56 -40.01
N ALA A 370 28.86 16.65 -40.93
CA ALA A 370 28.74 17.40 -42.17
C ALA A 370 28.05 16.60 -43.30
N GLY A 371 27.94 15.28 -43.14
CA GLY A 371 27.30 14.39 -44.10
C GLY A 371 27.47 12.93 -43.71
N ALA A 372 27.17 12.03 -44.65
CA ALA A 372 27.40 10.60 -44.47
C ALA A 372 28.13 10.03 -45.69
N VAL A 373 29.05 9.12 -45.43
CA VAL A 373 29.74 8.31 -46.43
C VAL A 373 29.08 6.94 -46.48
N TYR A 374 28.63 6.54 -47.67
CA TYR A 374 28.02 5.24 -47.89
C TYR A 374 29.02 4.29 -48.54
N GLU A 375 29.23 3.14 -47.91
CA GLU A 375 30.02 2.03 -48.46
C GLU A 375 29.10 0.81 -48.60
N ASN A 376 28.51 0.65 -49.79
CA ASN A 376 27.44 -0.31 -50.05
C ASN A 376 26.24 -0.09 -49.10
N GLU A 377 25.97 -1.04 -48.22
CA GLU A 377 24.90 -0.98 -47.21
C GLU A 377 25.35 -0.32 -45.90
N ARG A 378 26.64 -0.04 -45.70
CA ARG A 378 27.18 0.60 -44.50
C ARG A 378 27.12 2.12 -44.63
N LYS A 379 26.69 2.78 -43.56
CA LYS A 379 26.64 4.24 -43.45
C LYS A 379 27.62 4.68 -42.36
N PHE A 380 28.51 5.60 -42.70
CA PHE A 380 29.43 6.25 -41.76
C PHE A 380 29.16 7.75 -41.73
N ASP A 381 29.19 8.37 -40.56
CA ASP A 381 29.04 9.83 -40.47
C ASP A 381 30.38 10.52 -40.78
N LEU A 382 30.34 11.55 -41.64
CA LEU A 382 31.47 12.43 -41.90
C LEU A 382 31.43 13.58 -40.89
N VAL A 383 32.41 13.64 -40.00
CA VAL A 383 32.43 14.59 -38.87
C VAL A 383 33.53 15.63 -39.07
N LEU A 384 33.17 16.91 -38.91
CA LEU A 384 34.11 18.02 -38.81
C LEU A 384 34.44 18.26 -37.34
N ARG A 385 35.74 18.29 -37.00
CA ARG A 385 36.24 18.66 -35.67
C ARG A 385 37.66 19.21 -35.75
N LEU A 386 38.09 19.94 -34.71
CA LEU A 386 39.49 20.35 -34.57
C LEU A 386 40.40 19.13 -34.33
N ASP A 387 41.67 19.31 -34.72
CA ASP A 387 42.72 18.34 -34.42
C ASP A 387 42.81 18.09 -32.91
N SER A 388 43.15 16.87 -32.50
CA SER A 388 43.30 16.50 -31.09
C SER A 388 44.24 17.41 -30.31
N SER A 389 45.28 17.97 -30.93
CA SER A 389 46.24 18.87 -30.28
C SER A 389 45.62 20.19 -29.81
N ASN A 390 44.53 20.64 -30.44
CA ASN A 390 43.87 21.92 -30.18
C ASN A 390 42.54 21.75 -29.44
N ARG A 391 42.37 20.67 -28.65
CA ARG A 391 41.13 20.39 -27.92
C ARG A 391 41.30 19.64 -26.59
N THR A 392 42.48 19.73 -25.99
CA THR A 392 42.80 19.04 -24.73
C THR A 392 42.69 19.94 -23.51
N SER A 393 42.85 21.25 -23.69
CA SER A 393 42.98 22.20 -22.61
C SER A 393 41.85 23.22 -22.59
N LEU A 394 41.63 23.82 -21.42
CA LEU A 394 40.71 24.96 -21.26
C LEU A 394 41.14 26.16 -22.12
N ASN A 395 42.46 26.33 -22.30
CA ASN A 395 43.01 27.41 -23.10
C ASN A 395 42.63 27.24 -24.57
N ASP A 396 42.59 26.00 -25.07
CA ASP A 396 42.20 25.72 -26.46
C ASP A 396 40.76 26.20 -26.73
N VAL A 397 39.87 26.09 -25.74
CA VAL A 397 38.50 26.63 -25.81
C VAL A 397 38.51 28.16 -25.75
N SER A 398 39.30 28.74 -24.85
CA SER A 398 39.43 30.18 -24.66
C SER A 398 40.03 30.90 -25.88
N ASP A 399 40.96 30.25 -26.56
CA ASP A 399 41.72 30.80 -27.69
C ASP A 399 41.08 30.43 -29.05
N LEU A 400 39.91 29.77 -29.04
CA LEU A 400 39.14 29.46 -30.25
C LEU A 400 38.79 30.75 -31.00
N TYR A 401 39.19 30.83 -32.28
CA TYR A 401 38.88 31.96 -33.14
C TYR A 401 37.45 31.91 -33.66
N VAL A 402 36.71 33.00 -33.46
CA VAL A 402 35.36 33.23 -33.96
C VAL A 402 35.42 34.26 -35.09
N PRO A 403 34.88 33.96 -36.29
CA PRO A 403 34.83 34.91 -37.40
C PRO A 403 33.76 35.97 -37.17
N MET A 404 34.07 37.21 -37.54
CA MET A 404 33.16 38.34 -37.59
C MET A 404 32.61 38.54 -39.01
N ALA A 405 31.51 39.30 -39.12
CA ALA A 405 30.85 39.58 -40.40
C ALA A 405 31.73 40.35 -41.40
N ASP A 406 32.75 41.06 -40.93
CA ASP A 406 33.74 41.78 -41.73
C ASP A 406 34.93 40.91 -42.19
N GLY A 407 34.95 39.62 -41.82
CA GLY A 407 36.01 38.66 -42.14
C GLY A 407 37.19 38.65 -41.16
N ASN A 408 37.21 39.53 -40.17
CA ASN A 408 38.18 39.49 -39.08
C ASN A 408 37.87 38.34 -38.11
N GLN A 409 38.85 37.90 -37.33
CA GLN A 409 38.68 36.84 -36.32
C GLN A 409 39.08 37.37 -34.94
N ILE A 410 38.33 36.99 -33.91
CA ILE A 410 38.68 37.27 -32.51
C ILE A 410 38.67 35.98 -31.69
N PRO A 411 39.53 35.85 -30.67
CA PRO A 411 39.50 34.71 -29.77
C PRO A 411 38.25 34.80 -28.87
N LEU A 412 37.69 33.64 -28.52
CA LEU A 412 36.50 33.52 -27.69
C LEU A 412 36.64 34.23 -26.34
N SER A 413 37.85 34.27 -25.77
CA SER A 413 38.20 34.97 -24.53
C SER A 413 37.86 36.47 -24.52
N GLN A 414 37.77 37.12 -25.68
CA GLN A 414 37.37 38.53 -25.74
C GLN A 414 35.88 38.74 -25.45
N VAL A 415 35.05 37.75 -25.76
CA VAL A 415 33.57 37.84 -25.72
C VAL A 415 32.91 36.84 -24.76
N ALA A 416 33.67 35.94 -24.15
CA ALA A 416 33.19 35.00 -23.15
C ALA A 416 34.26 34.68 -22.10
N THR A 417 33.82 34.36 -20.88
CA THR A 417 34.69 33.81 -19.84
C THR A 417 34.55 32.29 -19.83
N VAL A 418 35.67 31.58 -19.99
CA VAL A 418 35.72 30.12 -19.99
C VAL A 418 36.30 29.65 -18.66
N SER A 419 35.57 28.81 -17.92
CA SER A 419 36.02 28.33 -16.60
C SER A 419 35.45 26.95 -16.28
N PHE A 420 36.12 26.21 -15.39
CA PHE A 420 35.55 25.00 -14.81
C PHE A 420 34.49 25.37 -13.76
N GLN A 421 33.29 24.80 -13.90
CA GLN A 421 32.25 24.89 -12.90
C GLN A 421 31.71 23.50 -12.60
N THR A 422 31.26 23.30 -11.36
CA THR A 422 30.61 22.06 -10.97
C THR A 422 29.14 22.11 -11.38
N GLY A 423 28.74 21.22 -12.29
CA GLY A 423 27.36 21.04 -12.72
C GLY A 423 26.69 19.82 -12.05
N PRO A 424 25.37 19.68 -12.20
CA PRO A 424 24.68 18.46 -11.81
C PRO A 424 25.13 17.31 -12.73
N ALA A 425 25.48 16.17 -12.14
CA ALA A 425 25.81 14.96 -12.89
C ALA A 425 24.55 14.35 -13.54
N GLN A 426 23.46 14.32 -12.77
CA GLN A 426 22.19 13.75 -13.18
C GLN A 426 21.04 14.45 -12.46
N ILE A 427 19.90 14.63 -13.14
CA ILE A 427 18.67 15.15 -12.53
C ILE A 427 17.58 14.07 -12.58
N SER A 428 17.51 13.30 -11.51
CA SER A 428 16.52 12.24 -11.36
C SER A 428 15.15 12.78 -10.95
N ARG A 429 14.10 12.30 -11.63
CA ARG A 429 12.71 12.69 -11.36
C ARG A 429 11.81 11.46 -11.29
N GLU A 430 10.82 11.51 -10.39
CA GLU A 430 9.77 10.51 -10.28
C GLU A 430 8.43 11.24 -10.12
N ALA A 431 7.46 10.90 -10.98
CA ALA A 431 6.18 11.60 -11.08
C ALA A 431 6.30 13.15 -11.19
N GLY A 432 7.30 13.62 -11.94
CA GLY A 432 7.56 15.05 -12.17
C GLY A 432 8.31 15.77 -11.05
N LYS A 433 8.59 15.11 -9.91
CA LYS A 433 9.32 15.69 -8.78
C LYS A 433 10.77 15.27 -8.79
N ARG A 434 11.68 16.21 -8.50
CA ARG A 434 13.10 15.90 -8.27
C ARG A 434 13.27 15.04 -7.03
N ARG A 435 14.16 14.06 -7.12
CA ARG A 435 14.49 13.16 -6.03
C ARG A 435 15.95 12.78 -6.06
N VAL A 436 16.47 12.43 -4.89
CA VAL A 436 17.72 11.67 -4.72
C VAL A 436 17.39 10.42 -3.92
N TYR A 437 18.10 9.31 -4.13
CA TYR A 437 17.96 8.15 -3.25
C TYR A 437 19.26 7.78 -2.54
N VAL A 438 19.10 7.14 -1.39
CA VAL A 438 20.15 6.41 -0.69
C VAL A 438 19.79 4.94 -0.72
N SER A 439 20.56 4.11 -1.41
CA SER A 439 20.30 2.68 -1.58
C SER A 439 21.26 1.81 -0.78
N PHE A 440 20.84 0.59 -0.45
CA PHE A 440 21.65 -0.42 0.21
C PHE A 440 21.03 -1.80 0.02
N ASN A 441 21.86 -2.84 0.09
CA ASN A 441 21.39 -4.22 0.15
C ASN A 441 21.24 -4.66 1.60
N VAL A 442 20.39 -5.66 1.82
CA VAL A 442 20.16 -6.23 3.15
C VAL A 442 20.85 -7.59 3.24
N SER A 443 21.73 -7.76 4.22
CA SER A 443 22.48 -9.00 4.43
C SER A 443 22.33 -9.49 5.87
N GLY A 444 22.14 -10.80 6.06
CA GLY A 444 22.04 -11.43 7.38
C GLY A 444 20.78 -11.10 8.20
N ARG A 445 19.85 -10.29 7.68
CA ARG A 445 18.57 -9.90 8.32
C ARG A 445 17.44 -9.80 7.28
N ASP A 446 16.19 -9.70 7.74
CA ASP A 446 15.03 -9.52 6.86
C ASP A 446 14.80 -8.04 6.48
N VAL A 447 14.30 -7.83 5.27
CA VAL A 447 14.08 -6.49 4.69
C VAL A 447 13.09 -5.66 5.51
N GLU A 448 11.98 -6.26 5.99
CA GLU A 448 10.95 -5.54 6.73
C GLU A 448 11.47 -4.96 8.06
N SER A 449 12.20 -5.76 8.84
CA SER A 449 12.76 -5.35 10.13
C SER A 449 13.80 -4.25 9.96
N VAL A 450 14.70 -4.38 8.98
CA VAL A 450 15.73 -3.38 8.70
C VAL A 450 15.09 -2.05 8.30
N VAL A 451 14.09 -2.06 7.42
CA VAL A 451 13.41 -0.82 6.99
C VAL A 451 12.63 -0.17 8.13
N LYS A 452 11.98 -0.94 9.02
CA LYS A 452 11.32 -0.41 10.22
C LYS A 452 12.32 0.28 11.15
N GLU A 453 13.49 -0.31 11.36
CA GLU A 453 14.56 0.27 12.17
C GLU A 453 15.10 1.56 11.53
N VAL A 454 15.32 1.55 10.21
CA VAL A 454 15.68 2.75 9.42
C VAL A 454 14.64 3.85 9.57
N GLN A 455 13.35 3.55 9.43
CA GLN A 455 12.24 4.51 9.59
C GLN A 455 12.26 5.17 10.96
N GLN A 456 12.45 4.38 12.02
CA GLN A 456 12.52 4.88 13.39
C GLN A 456 13.75 5.77 13.61
N LYS A 457 14.92 5.36 13.08
CA LYS A 457 16.17 6.11 13.23
C LYS A 457 16.15 7.42 12.46
N LEU A 458 15.63 7.42 11.24
CA LEU A 458 15.51 8.64 10.42
C LEU A 458 14.49 9.62 11.00
N GLY A 459 13.34 9.14 11.49
CA GLY A 459 12.33 9.99 12.13
C GLY A 459 12.82 10.74 13.37
N THR A 460 13.86 10.23 14.03
CA THR A 460 14.48 10.86 15.21
C THR A 460 15.74 11.67 14.89
N SER A 461 16.59 11.15 14.01
CA SER A 461 17.96 11.66 13.79
C SER A 461 18.08 12.67 12.66
N VAL A 462 17.20 12.60 11.63
CA VAL A 462 17.30 13.46 10.44
C VAL A 462 15.94 14.09 10.14
N LYS A 463 15.73 15.31 10.64
CA LYS A 463 14.53 16.11 10.31
C LYS A 463 14.71 16.80 8.97
N LEU A 464 13.80 16.53 8.03
CA LEU A 464 13.77 17.19 6.73
C LEU A 464 13.12 18.58 6.82
N PRO A 465 13.53 19.54 5.97
CA PRO A 465 12.91 20.85 5.88
C PRO A 465 11.51 20.75 5.24
N THR A 466 10.72 21.81 5.38
CA THR A 466 9.36 21.87 4.78
C THR A 466 9.42 21.68 3.27
N GLY A 467 8.51 20.87 2.72
CA GLY A 467 8.49 20.52 1.29
C GLY A 467 9.33 19.29 0.91
N TYR A 468 10.11 18.74 1.85
CA TYR A 468 10.90 17.53 1.65
C TYR A 468 10.29 16.34 2.40
N TYR A 469 10.31 15.15 1.80
CA TYR A 469 9.77 13.94 2.42
C TYR A 469 10.50 12.68 1.98
N TYR A 470 10.42 11.65 2.83
CA TYR A 470 10.95 10.31 2.57
C TYR A 470 9.90 9.42 1.93
N THR A 471 10.34 8.58 1.00
CA THR A 471 9.63 7.39 0.54
C THR A 471 10.61 6.22 0.51
N TYR A 472 10.12 5.00 0.68
CA TYR A 472 10.94 3.79 0.63
C TYR A 472 10.59 2.99 -0.62
N GLY A 473 11.60 2.70 -1.43
CA GLY A 473 11.51 1.91 -2.67
C GLY A 473 12.33 0.63 -2.59
N GLY A 474 12.49 -0.03 -3.74
CA GLY A 474 13.14 -1.34 -3.87
C GLY A 474 12.17 -2.49 -3.60
N THR A 475 12.70 -3.65 -3.24
CA THR A 475 11.93 -4.87 -2.92
C THR A 475 10.95 -4.66 -1.77
N PHE A 476 11.24 -3.75 -0.85
CA PHE A 476 10.36 -3.38 0.26
C PHE A 476 9.01 -2.78 -0.20
N GLU A 477 9.02 -1.99 -1.27
CA GLU A 477 7.78 -1.43 -1.84
C GLU A 477 6.86 -2.56 -2.33
N ASN A 478 7.43 -3.54 -3.04
CA ASN A 478 6.72 -4.72 -3.51
C ASN A 478 6.21 -5.58 -2.35
N LEU A 479 7.02 -5.77 -1.31
CA LEU A 479 6.61 -6.44 -0.08
C LEU A 479 5.39 -5.75 0.56
N GLN A 480 5.41 -4.41 0.65
CA GLN A 480 4.32 -3.65 1.24
C GLN A 480 3.03 -3.76 0.41
N GLN A 481 3.13 -3.65 -0.92
CA GLN A 481 2.01 -3.80 -1.83
C GLN A 481 1.41 -5.21 -1.76
N ALA A 482 2.24 -6.25 -1.85
CA ALA A 482 1.83 -7.65 -1.79
C ALA A 482 1.24 -8.01 -0.42
N SER A 483 1.85 -7.54 0.68
CA SER A 483 1.32 -7.73 2.04
C SER A 483 -0.04 -7.07 2.23
N LYS A 484 -0.24 -5.85 1.70
CA LYS A 484 -1.55 -5.18 1.72
C LYS A 484 -2.60 -5.97 0.95
N ARG A 485 -2.21 -6.62 -0.15
CA ARG A 485 -3.10 -7.48 -0.93
C ARG A 485 -3.42 -8.78 -0.20
N LEU A 486 -2.44 -9.47 0.38
CA LEU A 486 -2.63 -10.69 1.16
C LEU A 486 -3.56 -10.48 2.37
N LYS A 487 -3.48 -9.31 3.03
CA LYS A 487 -4.43 -8.92 4.09
C LYS A 487 -5.90 -8.93 3.65
N ILE A 488 -6.18 -8.83 2.35
CA ILE A 488 -7.52 -8.92 1.76
C ILE A 488 -7.79 -10.32 1.21
N VAL A 489 -6.82 -10.89 0.50
CA VAL A 489 -6.95 -12.19 -0.20
C VAL A 489 -7.09 -13.36 0.77
N VAL A 490 -6.33 -13.39 1.87
CA VAL A 490 -6.38 -14.48 2.86
C VAL A 490 -7.74 -14.55 3.56
N PRO A 491 -8.30 -13.46 4.12
CA PRO A 491 -9.66 -13.49 4.67
C PRO A 491 -10.72 -13.88 3.65
N LEU A 492 -10.61 -13.42 2.40
CA LEU A 492 -11.53 -13.81 1.34
C LEU A 492 -11.47 -15.32 1.06
N ALA A 493 -10.27 -15.90 1.01
CA ALA A 493 -10.07 -17.34 0.85
C ALA A 493 -10.72 -18.12 2.01
N LEU A 494 -10.45 -17.71 3.25
CA LEU A 494 -11.04 -18.33 4.45
C LEU A 494 -12.57 -18.27 4.44
N LEU A 495 -13.14 -17.13 4.05
CA LEU A 495 -14.58 -16.93 3.95
C LEU A 495 -15.19 -17.85 2.87
N LEU A 496 -14.51 -17.99 1.73
CA LEU A 496 -14.92 -18.88 0.66
C LEU A 496 -14.88 -20.36 1.11
N ILE A 497 -13.81 -20.78 1.79
CA ILE A 497 -13.72 -22.12 2.40
C ILE A 497 -14.89 -22.35 3.35
N PHE A 498 -15.18 -21.39 4.23
CA PHE A 498 -16.27 -21.50 5.19
C PHE A 498 -17.63 -21.68 4.50
N PHE A 499 -17.92 -20.90 3.45
CA PHE A 499 -19.17 -21.06 2.68
C PHE A 499 -19.26 -22.41 1.98
N LEU A 500 -18.16 -22.91 1.40
CA LEU A 500 -18.14 -24.25 0.80
C LEU A 500 -18.44 -25.32 1.85
N LEU A 501 -17.79 -25.26 3.01
CA LEU A 501 -18.07 -26.17 4.12
C LEU A 501 -19.53 -26.10 4.57
N TYR A 502 -20.09 -24.89 4.67
CA TYR A 502 -21.50 -24.70 5.00
C TYR A 502 -22.42 -25.33 3.95
N PHE A 503 -22.14 -25.18 2.65
CA PHE A 503 -22.95 -25.80 1.60
C PHE A 503 -22.82 -27.33 1.58
N THR A 504 -21.63 -27.87 1.85
CA THR A 504 -21.39 -29.32 1.88
C THR A 504 -22.14 -30.00 3.04
N PHE A 505 -22.02 -29.47 4.26
CA PHE A 505 -22.62 -30.10 5.44
C PHE A 505 -24.02 -29.59 5.78
N ARG A 506 -24.45 -28.47 5.17
CA ARG A 506 -25.72 -27.77 5.47
C ARG A 506 -25.91 -27.49 6.96
N SER A 507 -24.81 -27.37 7.69
CA SER A 507 -24.75 -27.29 9.15
C SER A 507 -23.67 -26.29 9.55
N PHE A 508 -24.10 -25.16 10.13
CA PHE A 508 -23.18 -24.12 10.61
C PHE A 508 -22.23 -24.66 11.69
N LYS A 509 -22.71 -25.62 12.50
CA LYS A 509 -21.93 -26.26 13.57
C LYS A 509 -20.79 -27.08 13.00
N GLU A 510 -21.07 -27.97 12.05
CA GLU A 510 -20.06 -28.82 11.42
C GLU A 510 -19.07 -28.00 10.58
N ALA A 511 -19.56 -26.99 9.84
CA ALA A 511 -18.70 -26.07 9.10
C ALA A 511 -17.72 -25.34 10.02
N THR A 512 -18.19 -24.80 11.15
CA THR A 512 -17.33 -24.13 12.15
C THR A 512 -16.33 -25.09 12.77
N LEU A 513 -16.76 -26.33 13.04
CA LEU A 513 -15.91 -27.35 13.65
C LEU A 513 -14.74 -27.72 12.73
N ILE A 514 -15.03 -27.97 11.45
CA ILE A 514 -13.99 -28.24 10.44
C ILE A 514 -13.10 -27.00 10.24
N PHE A 515 -13.67 -25.80 10.26
CA PHE A 515 -12.93 -24.55 10.12
C PHE A 515 -11.89 -24.35 11.24
N THR A 516 -12.09 -24.94 12.43
CA THR A 516 -11.06 -24.90 13.50
C THR A 516 -9.76 -25.60 13.11
N ALA A 517 -9.77 -26.53 12.15
CA ALA A 517 -8.56 -27.20 11.67
C ALA A 517 -7.57 -26.24 10.98
N ILE A 518 -8.06 -25.12 10.44
CA ILE A 518 -7.23 -24.13 9.72
C ILE A 518 -6.26 -23.40 10.68
N PRO A 519 -6.71 -22.74 11.77
CA PRO A 519 -5.77 -22.17 12.73
C PRO A 519 -4.82 -23.20 13.35
N MET A 520 -5.26 -24.45 13.49
CA MET A 520 -4.43 -25.52 14.04
C MET A 520 -3.30 -25.94 13.10
N SER A 521 -3.53 -25.93 11.78
CA SER A 521 -2.48 -26.18 10.79
C SER A 521 -1.48 -25.03 10.74
N ALA A 522 -1.92 -23.79 10.94
CA ALA A 522 -1.04 -22.62 10.96
C ALA A 522 0.04 -22.71 12.05
N ILE A 523 -0.24 -23.37 13.19
CA ILE A 523 0.72 -23.58 14.29
C ILE A 523 2.01 -24.20 13.75
N GLY A 524 1.93 -25.38 13.11
CA GLY A 524 3.13 -26.05 12.63
C GLY A 524 3.80 -25.35 11.46
N GLY A 525 3.05 -24.64 10.61
CA GLY A 525 3.64 -23.87 9.52
C GLY A 525 4.54 -22.74 10.05
N VAL A 526 4.08 -22.00 11.05
CA VAL A 526 4.86 -20.92 11.69
C VAL A 526 6.05 -21.47 12.46
N PHE A 527 5.86 -22.55 13.25
CA PHE A 527 6.96 -23.18 13.98
C PHE A 527 8.02 -23.77 13.04
N ALA A 528 7.63 -24.32 11.88
CA ALA A 528 8.57 -24.85 10.90
C ALA A 528 9.42 -23.75 10.24
N LEU A 529 8.82 -22.59 9.94
CA LEU A 529 9.58 -21.42 9.47
C LEU A 529 10.59 -20.96 10.52
N LEU A 530 10.16 -20.86 11.79
CA LEU A 530 11.02 -20.44 12.91
C LEU A 530 12.19 -21.42 13.13
N LEU A 531 11.91 -22.72 13.18
CA LEU A 531 12.94 -23.75 13.38
C LEU A 531 13.97 -23.78 12.26
N ARG A 532 13.57 -23.37 11.05
CA ARG A 532 14.44 -23.31 9.88
C ARG A 532 15.08 -21.93 9.68
N GLY A 533 14.80 -20.97 10.56
CA GLY A 533 15.34 -19.61 10.48
C GLY A 533 14.87 -18.83 9.24
N MET A 534 13.72 -19.18 8.66
CA MET A 534 13.19 -18.50 7.48
C MET A 534 12.19 -17.40 7.87
N PRO A 535 12.33 -16.17 7.33
CA PRO A 535 11.34 -15.12 7.51
C PRO A 535 10.03 -15.45 6.76
N PHE A 536 8.99 -14.65 7.01
CA PHE A 536 7.76 -14.73 6.25
C PHE A 536 7.96 -14.11 4.87
N SER A 537 7.75 -14.90 3.81
CA SER A 537 7.78 -14.45 2.42
C SER A 537 6.43 -14.63 1.72
N ILE A 538 6.24 -14.02 0.54
CA ILE A 538 5.02 -14.23 -0.25
C ILE A 538 4.87 -15.72 -0.64
N SER A 539 5.98 -16.43 -0.89
CA SER A 539 5.98 -17.89 -1.10
C SER A 539 5.47 -18.67 0.11
N ALA A 540 5.88 -18.28 1.32
CA ALA A 540 5.36 -18.87 2.56
C ALA A 540 3.87 -18.58 2.74
N GLY A 541 3.42 -17.36 2.40
CA GLY A 541 2.00 -16.97 2.39
C GLY A 541 1.15 -17.84 1.46
N VAL A 542 1.63 -18.13 0.25
CA VAL A 542 0.98 -19.08 -0.67
C VAL A 542 0.98 -20.50 -0.08
N GLY A 543 2.06 -20.91 0.58
CA GLY A 543 2.13 -22.18 1.31
C GLY A 543 1.06 -22.32 2.40
N PHE A 544 0.78 -21.26 3.18
CA PHE A 544 -0.31 -21.25 4.15
C PHE A 544 -1.69 -21.39 3.48
N ILE A 545 -1.92 -20.67 2.37
CA ILE A 545 -3.16 -20.78 1.61
C ILE A 545 -3.36 -22.23 1.15
N ALA A 546 -2.34 -22.83 0.52
CA ALA A 546 -2.38 -24.24 0.11
C ALA A 546 -2.67 -25.16 1.30
N LEU A 547 -1.94 -25.00 2.41
CA LEU A 547 -2.11 -25.78 3.64
C LEU A 547 -3.55 -25.72 4.19
N PHE A 548 -4.22 -24.57 4.13
CA PHE A 548 -5.60 -24.43 4.61
C PHE A 548 -6.56 -25.33 3.84
N GLY A 549 -6.40 -25.45 2.52
CA GLY A 549 -7.21 -26.35 1.70
C GLY A 549 -7.05 -27.81 2.09
N VAL A 550 -5.80 -28.26 2.29
CA VAL A 550 -5.49 -29.65 2.66
C VAL A 550 -5.93 -29.99 4.08
N ALA A 551 -5.70 -29.08 5.03
CA ALA A 551 -6.11 -29.27 6.42
C ALA A 551 -7.63 -29.42 6.55
N VAL A 552 -8.38 -28.70 5.72
CA VAL A 552 -9.84 -28.79 5.66
C VAL A 552 -10.29 -30.15 5.14
N LEU A 553 -9.66 -30.69 4.10
CA LEU A 553 -9.98 -32.02 3.56
C LEU A 553 -9.90 -33.12 4.64
N ASN A 554 -8.84 -33.13 5.45
CA ASN A 554 -8.70 -34.08 6.56
C ASN A 554 -9.85 -33.95 7.58
N GLY A 555 -10.28 -32.72 7.88
CA GLY A 555 -11.42 -32.46 8.76
C GLY A 555 -12.76 -32.95 8.18
N ILE A 556 -13.00 -32.73 6.88
CA ILE A 556 -14.22 -33.15 6.17
C ILE A 556 -14.41 -34.67 6.26
N VAL A 557 -13.35 -35.44 5.96
CA VAL A 557 -13.41 -36.91 5.95
C VAL A 557 -13.73 -37.45 7.35
N LEU A 558 -13.17 -36.86 8.40
CA LEU A 558 -13.41 -37.30 9.77
C LEU A 558 -14.85 -37.01 10.24
N ILE A 559 -15.36 -35.80 9.99
CA ILE A 559 -16.73 -35.41 10.37
C ILE A 559 -17.78 -36.15 9.56
N SER A 560 -17.56 -36.35 8.26
CA SER A 560 -18.43 -37.16 7.41
C SER A 560 -18.64 -38.57 7.98
N THR A 561 -17.59 -39.15 8.57
CA THR A 561 -17.65 -40.47 9.22
C THR A 561 -18.43 -40.46 10.52
N PHE A 562 -18.27 -39.42 11.34
CA PHE A 562 -19.08 -39.27 12.56
C PHE A 562 -20.56 -39.12 12.23
N ASN A 563 -20.88 -38.37 11.18
CA ASN A 563 -22.25 -38.20 10.69
C ASN A 563 -22.81 -39.52 10.10
N GLN A 564 -21.97 -40.33 9.45
CA GLN A 564 -22.37 -41.65 8.96
C GLN A 564 -22.67 -42.60 10.12
N LEU A 565 -21.80 -42.69 11.14
CA LEU A 565 -22.03 -43.51 12.34
C LEU A 565 -23.26 -43.07 13.14
N GLU A 566 -23.60 -41.78 13.11
CA GLU A 566 -24.85 -41.27 13.67
C GLU A 566 -26.07 -41.77 12.89
N LYS A 567 -26.02 -41.76 11.54
CA LYS A 567 -27.07 -42.34 10.68
C LYS A 567 -27.20 -43.85 10.85
N ASP A 568 -26.09 -44.54 11.09
CA ASP A 568 -26.04 -45.99 11.32
C ASP A 568 -26.53 -46.39 12.73
N GLY A 569 -27.00 -45.44 13.55
CA GLY A 569 -27.70 -45.69 14.81
C GLY A 569 -26.84 -45.62 16.08
N VAL A 570 -25.57 -45.21 16.01
CA VAL A 570 -24.71 -45.07 17.20
C VAL A 570 -25.07 -43.79 17.96
N ALA A 571 -25.97 -43.89 18.95
CA ALA A 571 -26.50 -42.73 19.66
C ALA A 571 -25.46 -42.00 20.55
N ASP A 572 -24.53 -42.73 21.18
CA ASP A 572 -23.52 -42.13 22.07
C ASP A 572 -22.41 -41.41 21.28
N ALA A 573 -22.21 -40.12 21.57
CA ALA A 573 -21.22 -39.27 20.91
C ALA A 573 -19.77 -39.67 21.24
N ILE A 574 -19.52 -40.24 22.43
CA ILE A 574 -18.18 -40.71 22.81
C ILE A 574 -17.84 -41.98 22.03
N GLN A 575 -18.77 -42.93 21.99
CA GLN A 575 -18.61 -44.17 21.21
C GLN A 575 -18.45 -43.89 19.71
N ARG A 576 -19.23 -42.94 19.14
CA ARG A 576 -19.07 -42.48 17.75
C ARG A 576 -17.66 -41.98 17.45
N VAL A 577 -17.09 -41.18 18.35
CA VAL A 577 -15.76 -40.60 18.17
C VAL A 577 -14.66 -41.66 18.26
N ILE A 578 -14.75 -42.57 19.22
CA ILE A 578 -13.77 -43.65 19.37
C ILE A 578 -13.79 -44.58 18.15
N GLU A 579 -14.96 -45.01 17.71
CA GLU A 579 -15.07 -45.91 16.55
C GLU A 579 -14.73 -45.19 15.25
N GLY A 580 -15.23 -43.97 15.05
CA GLY A 580 -14.96 -43.18 13.84
C GLY A 580 -13.49 -42.79 13.69
N THR A 581 -12.80 -42.40 14.77
CA THR A 581 -11.36 -42.10 14.71
C THR A 581 -10.53 -43.36 14.46
N LYS A 582 -10.94 -44.52 14.98
CA LYS A 582 -10.28 -45.81 14.70
C LYS A 582 -10.41 -46.21 13.22
N ILE A 583 -11.60 -46.05 12.63
CA ILE A 583 -11.83 -46.32 11.20
C ILE A 583 -11.00 -45.36 10.33
N ARG A 584 -10.85 -44.10 10.72
CA ARG A 584 -10.19 -43.06 9.91
C ARG A 584 -8.70 -42.83 10.20
N LEU A 585 -8.14 -43.45 11.23
CA LEU A 585 -6.72 -43.30 11.56
C LEU A 585 -5.80 -43.66 10.39
N ARG A 586 -6.06 -44.81 9.72
CA ARG A 586 -5.25 -45.27 8.57
C ARG A 586 -5.35 -44.32 7.37
N PRO A 587 -6.56 -43.98 6.86
CA PRO A 587 -6.69 -43.02 5.77
C PRO A 587 -6.05 -41.66 6.07
N VAL A 588 -6.32 -41.06 7.23
CA VAL A 588 -5.82 -39.71 7.57
C VAL A 588 -4.29 -39.67 7.70
N LEU A 589 -3.69 -40.69 8.30
CA LEU A 589 -2.22 -40.78 8.34
C LEU A 589 -1.62 -40.98 6.95
N MET A 590 -2.28 -41.76 6.09
CA MET A 590 -1.82 -42.01 4.73
C MET A 590 -1.83 -40.72 3.89
N THR A 591 -2.94 -39.98 3.87
CA THR A 591 -3.07 -38.73 3.09
C THR A 591 -2.07 -37.68 3.57
N ALA A 592 -1.94 -37.50 4.90
CA ALA A 592 -0.99 -36.58 5.49
C ALA A 592 0.47 -36.95 5.19
N THR A 593 0.81 -38.24 5.22
CA THR A 593 2.17 -38.72 4.95
C THR A 593 2.51 -38.58 3.47
N VAL A 594 1.60 -38.94 2.57
CA VAL A 594 1.80 -38.81 1.12
C VAL A 594 1.99 -37.35 0.73
N ALA A 595 1.16 -36.44 1.24
CA ALA A 595 1.32 -35.00 1.03
C ALA A 595 2.64 -34.47 1.61
N SER A 596 2.97 -34.82 2.86
CA SER A 596 4.21 -34.36 3.49
C SER A 596 5.47 -34.88 2.78
N LEU A 597 5.45 -36.13 2.31
CA LEU A 597 6.54 -36.72 1.52
C LEU A 597 6.60 -36.15 0.09
N GLY A 598 5.47 -35.78 -0.50
CA GLY A 598 5.42 -35.11 -1.81
C GLY A 598 6.10 -33.74 -1.80
N PHE A 599 5.90 -32.97 -0.73
CA PHE A 599 6.59 -31.69 -0.51
C PHE A 599 8.03 -31.84 0.03
N LEU A 600 8.46 -33.01 0.51
CA LEU A 600 9.76 -33.18 1.16
C LEU A 600 10.96 -32.92 0.23
N PRO A 601 11.00 -33.41 -1.02
CA PRO A 601 12.08 -33.09 -1.95
C PRO A 601 12.21 -31.58 -2.20
N MET A 602 11.08 -30.90 -2.32
CA MET A 602 11.00 -29.44 -2.52
C MET A 602 11.54 -28.69 -1.29
N ALA A 603 11.23 -29.18 -0.09
CA ALA A 603 11.76 -28.61 1.15
C ALA A 603 13.27 -28.82 1.30
N LEU A 604 13.85 -29.92 0.82
CA LEU A 604 15.28 -30.24 0.99
C LEU A 604 16.17 -29.84 -0.19
N SER A 605 15.58 -29.45 -1.33
CA SER A 605 16.31 -29.15 -2.55
C SER A 605 17.32 -28.01 -2.37
N ASN A 606 18.48 -28.13 -3.01
CA ASN A 606 19.54 -27.13 -3.09
C ASN A 606 19.88 -26.69 -4.52
N GLY A 607 19.02 -27.04 -5.49
CA GLY A 607 19.17 -26.59 -6.87
C GLY A 607 18.67 -25.15 -7.07
N ALA A 608 19.06 -24.55 -8.20
CA ALA A 608 18.61 -23.20 -8.57
C ALA A 608 17.07 -23.09 -8.54
N GLY A 609 16.57 -22.04 -7.89
CA GLY A 609 15.14 -21.77 -7.74
C GLY A 609 14.44 -22.55 -6.63
N ALA A 610 15.16 -23.43 -5.91
CA ALA A 610 14.64 -24.07 -4.70
C ALA A 610 14.31 -23.04 -3.60
N GLU A 611 14.94 -21.87 -3.63
CA GLU A 611 14.77 -20.81 -2.62
C GLU A 611 13.33 -20.32 -2.55
N VAL A 612 12.64 -20.21 -3.68
CA VAL A 612 11.23 -19.81 -3.72
C VAL A 612 10.32 -20.94 -3.24
N GLN A 613 10.77 -22.18 -3.39
CA GLN A 613 10.01 -23.40 -3.14
C GLN A 613 10.10 -23.88 -1.69
N ARG A 614 11.27 -23.76 -1.05
CA ARG A 614 11.52 -24.23 0.32
C ARG A 614 10.56 -23.61 1.35
N PRO A 615 10.29 -22.29 1.38
CA PRO A 615 9.36 -21.71 2.36
C PRO A 615 7.94 -22.25 2.19
N LEU A 616 7.48 -22.38 0.94
CA LEU A 616 6.18 -22.94 0.60
C LEU A 616 6.06 -24.38 1.13
N ALA A 617 7.01 -25.25 0.78
CA ALA A 617 7.01 -26.64 1.20
C ALA A 617 7.17 -26.79 2.73
N THR A 618 8.02 -25.99 3.36
CA THR A 618 8.26 -26.02 4.82
C THR A 618 6.99 -25.71 5.61
N VAL A 619 6.23 -24.70 5.17
CA VAL A 619 4.94 -24.33 5.78
C VAL A 619 3.94 -25.47 5.65
N VAL A 620 3.81 -26.04 4.45
CA VAL A 620 2.85 -27.13 4.21
C VAL A 620 3.21 -28.37 5.01
N ILE A 621 4.46 -28.82 5.01
CA ILE A 621 4.90 -30.00 5.78
C ILE A 621 4.70 -29.80 7.28
N GLY A 622 5.23 -28.71 7.84
CA GLY A 622 5.10 -28.43 9.27
C GLY A 622 3.64 -28.29 9.69
N GLY A 623 2.85 -27.61 8.84
CA GLY A 623 1.43 -27.46 9.06
C GLY A 623 0.64 -28.77 8.94
N LEU A 624 0.98 -29.68 8.03
CA LEU A 624 0.32 -30.99 7.89
C LEU A 624 0.64 -31.93 9.05
N ILE A 625 1.88 -31.93 9.54
CA ILE A 625 2.29 -32.73 10.71
C ILE A 625 1.45 -32.30 11.92
N THR A 626 1.43 -30.99 12.20
CA THR A 626 0.65 -30.46 13.33
C THR A 626 -0.85 -30.60 13.12
N ALA A 627 -1.35 -30.27 11.93
CA ALA A 627 -2.77 -30.39 11.58
C ALA A 627 -3.26 -31.80 11.82
N THR A 628 -2.54 -32.82 11.36
CA THR A 628 -2.93 -34.23 11.48
C THR A 628 -3.03 -34.68 12.94
N ILE A 629 -2.02 -34.35 13.76
CA ILE A 629 -2.04 -34.67 15.20
C ILE A 629 -3.20 -33.96 15.89
N LEU A 630 -3.35 -32.66 15.61
CA LEU A 630 -4.34 -31.80 16.24
C LEU A 630 -5.77 -32.08 15.76
N THR A 631 -5.99 -32.47 14.51
CA THR A 631 -7.32 -32.87 14.01
C THR A 631 -7.72 -34.24 14.51
N LEU A 632 -6.81 -35.20 14.68
CA LEU A 632 -7.16 -36.50 15.26
C LEU A 632 -7.47 -36.38 16.77
N VAL A 633 -6.88 -35.43 17.48
CA VAL A 633 -7.08 -35.28 18.93
C VAL A 633 -8.11 -34.23 19.30
N VAL A 634 -8.02 -33.00 18.78
CA VAL A 634 -8.84 -31.87 19.22
C VAL A 634 -10.18 -31.79 18.50
N LEU A 635 -10.24 -32.08 17.20
CA LEU A 635 -11.49 -32.05 16.44
C LEU A 635 -12.56 -32.98 17.05
N PRO A 636 -12.25 -34.21 17.49
CA PRO A 636 -13.25 -35.08 18.09
C PRO A 636 -13.68 -34.62 19.48
N LEU A 637 -12.79 -33.98 20.26
CA LEU A 637 -13.16 -33.38 21.55
C LEU A 637 -14.13 -32.22 21.37
N LEU A 638 -13.87 -31.36 20.38
CA LEU A 638 -14.79 -30.31 19.98
C LEU A 638 -16.12 -30.92 19.53
N TYR A 639 -16.12 -32.00 18.75
CA TYR A 639 -17.35 -32.68 18.32
C TYR A 639 -18.18 -33.18 19.52
N ILE A 640 -17.55 -33.84 20.50
CA ILE A 640 -18.25 -34.30 21.73
C ILE A 640 -18.88 -33.13 22.49
N ILE A 641 -18.19 -31.99 22.58
CA ILE A 641 -18.68 -30.81 23.29
C ILE A 641 -19.87 -30.18 22.56
N PHE A 642 -19.81 -30.10 21.23
CA PHE A 642 -20.86 -29.48 20.40
C PHE A 642 -22.10 -30.38 20.23
N THR A 643 -21.96 -31.70 20.30
CA THR A 643 -23.05 -32.69 20.11
C THR A 643 -23.80 -33.03 21.41
N ARG A 644 -23.27 -32.69 22.59
CA ARG A 644 -23.92 -32.98 23.89
C ARG A 644 -25.20 -32.15 24.07
N LYS A 645 -26.38 -32.78 24.01
CA LYS A 645 -27.68 -32.16 24.39
C LYS A 645 -27.60 -31.67 25.84
N LYS A 646 -27.76 -30.36 26.05
CA LYS A 646 -27.73 -29.72 27.37
C LYS A 646 -29.10 -29.83 28.04
N LYS A 647 -29.17 -30.49 29.19
CA LYS A 647 -30.27 -30.35 30.17
C LYS A 647 -30.11 -28.97 30.81
N GLU A 648 -31.20 -28.20 30.89
CA GLU A 648 -31.20 -26.82 31.40
C GLU A 648 -30.64 -26.72 32.82
N THR A 649 -29.78 -25.72 33.05
CA THR A 649 -29.89 -24.75 34.17
C THR A 649 -28.71 -23.76 34.19
N THR A 650 -29.08 -22.51 34.51
CA THR A 650 -28.29 -21.37 34.97
C THR A 650 -27.33 -20.63 34.02
N ALA A 651 -27.37 -19.31 34.21
CA ALA A 651 -26.94 -18.27 33.31
C ALA A 651 -25.44 -17.93 33.44
N LEU A 652 -24.77 -17.95 32.28
CA LEU A 652 -23.74 -17.00 31.80
C LEU A 652 -22.36 -16.98 32.52
N PRO A 653 -21.26 -16.86 31.73
CA PRO A 653 -21.09 -15.73 30.83
C PRO A 653 -20.97 -16.09 29.35
N LYS A 654 -21.94 -15.58 28.55
CA LYS A 654 -21.83 -15.40 27.09
C LYS A 654 -20.70 -14.43 26.71
N ILE A 655 -20.03 -13.81 27.68
CA ILE A 655 -18.98 -12.82 27.49
C ILE A 655 -17.71 -13.45 26.87
N ALA A 656 -17.32 -14.68 27.24
CA ALA A 656 -16.09 -15.30 26.71
C ALA A 656 -16.22 -15.81 25.26
N ILE A 657 -17.41 -16.29 24.87
CA ILE A 657 -17.68 -16.76 23.50
C ILE A 657 -18.00 -15.58 22.57
N MET A 658 -18.60 -14.51 23.11
CA MET A 658 -18.82 -13.26 22.38
C MET A 658 -17.53 -12.45 22.20
N LEU A 659 -16.56 -12.52 23.11
CA LEU A 659 -15.23 -11.89 22.93
C LEU A 659 -14.38 -12.61 21.86
N LEU A 660 -14.39 -13.95 21.81
CA LEU A 660 -13.65 -14.70 20.77
C LEU A 660 -14.29 -14.53 19.37
N ALA A 661 -15.61 -14.34 19.30
CA ALA A 661 -16.29 -14.01 18.05
C ALA A 661 -16.17 -12.51 17.68
N MET A 662 -16.14 -11.59 18.65
CA MET A 662 -16.00 -10.14 18.38
C MET A 662 -14.58 -9.76 17.98
N VAL A 663 -13.53 -10.37 18.52
CA VAL A 663 -12.15 -10.02 18.15
C VAL A 663 -11.78 -10.53 16.74
N GLY A 664 -12.42 -11.60 16.26
CA GLY A 664 -12.22 -12.12 14.90
C GLY A 664 -13.10 -11.49 13.80
N LEU A 665 -14.29 -10.97 14.13
CA LEU A 665 -15.23 -10.43 13.12
C LEU A 665 -15.39 -8.91 13.10
N SER A 666 -14.92 -8.16 14.11
CA SER A 666 -15.17 -6.70 14.16
C SER A 666 -14.27 -5.85 13.25
N SER A 667 -13.29 -6.44 12.54
CA SER A 667 -12.41 -5.69 11.63
C SER A 667 -12.69 -5.88 10.13
N ILE A 668 -13.60 -6.78 9.72
CA ILE A 668 -13.76 -7.13 8.28
C ILE A 668 -15.22 -7.13 7.79
N CYS A 669 -16.23 -6.96 8.64
CA CYS A 669 -17.59 -6.70 8.15
C CYS A 669 -17.78 -5.22 7.76
N GLY A 670 -16.97 -4.76 6.80
CA GLY A 670 -17.27 -3.60 5.99
C GLY A 670 -18.45 -3.93 5.08
N SER A 671 -19.66 -3.92 5.65
CA SER A 671 -20.91 -3.54 5.01
C SER A 671 -20.98 -3.81 3.49
N VAL A 672 -21.40 -5.00 3.07
CA VAL A 672 -22.29 -5.08 1.89
C VAL A 672 -23.65 -4.54 2.35
N LYS A 673 -23.69 -3.24 2.61
CA LYS A 673 -24.95 -2.52 2.79
C LYS A 673 -25.49 -2.29 1.39
N ALA A 674 -26.76 -2.62 1.21
CA ALA A 674 -27.54 -2.11 0.09
C ALA A 674 -27.20 -0.62 -0.11
N GLN A 675 -26.87 -0.23 -1.34
CA GLN A 675 -26.55 1.14 -1.67
C GLN A 675 -27.78 2.00 -1.41
N ASN A 676 -27.76 2.73 -0.29
CA ASN A 676 -28.83 3.63 0.07
C ASN A 676 -28.74 4.87 -0.84
N ARG A 677 -29.72 5.01 -1.73
CA ARG A 677 -29.88 6.23 -2.52
C ARG A 677 -30.57 7.30 -1.68
N ILE A 678 -30.12 8.54 -1.83
CA ILE A 678 -30.53 9.63 -0.96
C ILE A 678 -30.47 10.95 -1.74
N SER A 679 -31.40 11.85 -1.45
CA SER A 679 -31.42 13.20 -2.05
C SER A 679 -30.34 14.09 -1.43
N PHE A 680 -29.88 15.10 -2.17
CA PHE A 680 -28.89 16.07 -1.68
C PHE A 680 -29.30 16.70 -0.35
N LYS A 681 -30.58 17.08 -0.20
CA LYS A 681 -31.10 17.71 1.02
C LYS A 681 -30.91 16.81 2.24
N ALA A 682 -31.28 15.53 2.13
CA ALA A 682 -31.14 14.57 3.22
C ALA A 682 -29.66 14.24 3.54
N VAL A 683 -28.77 14.23 2.52
CA VAL A 683 -27.32 14.10 2.72
C VAL A 683 -26.76 15.30 3.49
N TYR A 684 -27.16 16.51 3.12
CA TYR A 684 -26.72 17.74 3.76
C TYR A 684 -27.21 17.82 5.22
N ASP A 685 -28.47 17.50 5.49
CA ASP A 685 -29.01 17.45 6.86
C ASP A 685 -28.24 16.44 7.73
N THR A 686 -27.87 15.30 7.16
CA THR A 686 -27.03 14.29 7.83
C THR A 686 -25.62 14.82 8.11
N ALA A 687 -25.03 15.57 7.16
CA ALA A 687 -23.72 16.17 7.32
C ALA A 687 -23.71 17.22 8.44
N LEU A 688 -24.75 18.05 8.55
CA LEU A 688 -24.86 19.04 9.63
C LEU A 688 -24.86 18.42 11.02
N GLN A 689 -25.43 17.22 11.18
CA GLN A 689 -25.50 16.52 12.47
C GLN A 689 -24.24 15.73 12.81
N ASN A 690 -23.62 15.07 11.82
CA ASN A 690 -22.57 14.08 12.05
C ASN A 690 -21.15 14.56 11.70
N ASN A 691 -21.00 15.72 11.05
CA ASN A 691 -19.70 16.20 10.63
C ASN A 691 -18.79 16.54 11.82
N LEU A 692 -17.57 16.00 11.79
CA LEU A 692 -16.59 16.12 12.87
C LEU A 692 -16.04 17.55 13.03
N GLN A 693 -15.95 18.34 11.96
CA GLN A 693 -15.48 19.73 12.01
C GLN A 693 -16.53 20.65 12.65
N LEU A 694 -17.82 20.43 12.40
CA LEU A 694 -18.90 21.15 13.09
C LEU A 694 -18.93 20.80 14.57
N ARG A 695 -18.77 19.51 14.92
CA ARG A 695 -18.66 19.08 16.32
C ARG A 695 -17.42 19.65 17.02
N ALA A 696 -16.28 19.75 16.33
CA ALA A 696 -15.09 20.41 16.86
C ALA A 696 -15.35 21.90 17.11
N SER A 697 -16.07 22.57 16.20
CA SER A 697 -16.50 23.96 16.36
C SER A 697 -17.43 24.13 17.56
N ASP A 698 -18.36 23.20 17.79
CA ASP A 698 -19.22 23.21 18.99
C ASP A 698 -18.43 23.09 20.29
N LEU A 699 -17.41 22.23 20.32
CA LEU A 699 -16.51 22.12 21.47
C LEU A 699 -15.68 23.39 21.68
N GLN A 700 -15.28 24.06 20.60
CA GLN A 700 -14.57 25.34 20.68
C GLN A 700 -15.47 26.46 21.22
N ILE A 701 -16.74 26.50 20.80
CA ILE A 701 -17.75 27.43 21.36
C ILE A 701 -17.95 27.13 22.85
N ALA A 702 -18.12 25.86 23.22
CA ALA A 702 -18.28 25.45 24.62
C ALA A 702 -17.06 25.86 25.47
N ARG A 703 -15.84 25.69 24.95
CA ARG A 703 -14.61 26.17 25.60
C ARG A 703 -14.61 27.69 25.75
N SER A 704 -14.93 28.43 24.68
CA SER A 704 -14.92 29.90 24.70
C SER A 704 -15.95 30.45 25.70
N ARG A 705 -17.15 29.85 25.75
CA ARG A 705 -18.19 30.16 26.75
C ARG A 705 -17.79 29.78 28.18
N ALA A 706 -17.05 28.70 28.37
CA ALA A 706 -16.51 28.37 29.69
C ALA A 706 -15.45 29.39 30.14
N LEU A 707 -14.60 29.83 29.21
CA LEU A 707 -13.59 30.86 29.46
C LEU A 707 -14.20 32.25 29.70
N SER A 708 -15.32 32.60 29.07
CA SER A 708 -15.97 33.90 29.33
C SER A 708 -16.39 34.08 30.80
N GLY A 709 -16.67 32.98 31.51
CA GLY A 709 -16.90 33.00 32.96
C GLY A 709 -15.70 33.49 33.79
N SER A 710 -14.48 33.45 33.27
CA SER A 710 -13.26 33.95 33.92
C SER A 710 -13.07 35.47 33.80
N GLY A 711 -13.92 36.19 33.05
CA GLY A 711 -13.84 37.65 32.93
C GLY A 711 -13.95 38.40 34.28
N ARG A 712 -14.49 37.74 35.30
CA ARG A 712 -14.64 38.23 36.68
C ARG A 712 -13.68 37.56 37.68
N GLU A 713 -12.64 36.88 37.21
CA GLU A 713 -11.67 36.20 38.06
C GLU A 713 -10.99 37.19 39.00
N ILE A 714 -11.19 37.02 40.30
CA ILE A 714 -10.49 37.79 41.33
C ILE A 714 -9.15 37.08 41.58
N PRO A 715 -8.02 37.83 41.68
CA PRO A 715 -6.73 37.25 42.02
C PRO A 715 -6.78 36.38 43.28
N LYS A 716 -5.96 35.33 43.32
CA LYS A 716 -5.94 34.38 44.44
C LYS A 716 -5.62 35.06 45.77
N THR A 717 -6.32 34.65 46.82
CA THR A 717 -6.00 35.04 48.19
C THR A 717 -4.63 34.49 48.58
N GLY A 718 -3.69 35.37 48.93
CA GLY A 718 -2.36 35.01 49.40
C GLY A 718 -2.35 34.81 50.92
N VAL A 719 -1.55 33.85 51.39
CA VAL A 719 -1.20 33.71 52.81
C VAL A 719 0.30 33.96 52.92
N PHE A 720 0.71 34.86 53.81
CA PHE A 720 2.10 35.20 54.00
C PHE A 720 2.53 34.98 55.45
N VAL A 721 3.79 34.61 55.61
CA VAL A 721 4.47 34.47 56.90
C VAL A 721 5.77 35.25 56.81
N GLU A 722 5.87 36.32 57.59
CA GLU A 722 7.04 37.19 57.69
C GLU A 722 7.69 36.98 59.05
N ASN A 723 9.02 36.99 59.12
CA ASN A 723 9.77 36.90 60.37
C ASN A 723 10.41 38.27 60.64
N GLU A 724 9.85 39.04 61.57
CA GLU A 724 10.34 40.37 61.91
C GLU A 724 11.19 40.30 63.19
N ASP A 725 12.47 40.70 63.11
CA ASP A 725 13.36 40.80 64.27
C ASP A 725 13.45 42.26 64.72
N ILE A 726 12.84 42.55 65.88
CA ILE A 726 12.75 43.91 66.42
C ILE A 726 13.76 44.10 67.58
N ASN A 727 14.56 43.08 67.94
CA ASN A 727 15.53 43.18 69.05
C ASN A 727 16.98 43.35 68.54
N PRO A 728 17.64 44.52 68.74
CA PRO A 728 19.01 44.73 68.30
C PRO A 728 20.05 43.85 69.02
N GLN A 729 19.72 43.26 70.17
CA GLN A 729 20.66 42.48 70.99
C GLN A 729 20.38 40.96 71.01
N GLY A 730 19.39 40.45 70.27
CA GLY A 730 19.08 39.00 70.26
C GLY A 730 18.45 38.50 68.96
N ARG A 731 19.00 37.43 68.38
CA ARG A 731 18.64 36.84 67.07
C ARG A 731 17.32 36.02 67.05
N LYS A 732 16.32 36.34 67.87
CA LYS A 732 15.03 35.62 67.89
C LYS A 732 13.95 36.48 67.24
N GLY A 733 13.73 36.28 65.94
CA GLY A 733 12.67 36.94 65.19
C GLY A 733 11.27 36.48 65.62
N VAL A 734 10.29 37.35 65.43
CA VAL A 734 8.88 37.12 65.77
C VAL A 734 8.05 36.93 64.50
N LEU A 735 7.28 35.84 64.46
CA LEU A 735 6.47 35.48 63.30
C LEU A 735 5.21 36.35 63.19
N LYS A 736 5.02 36.93 62.02
CA LYS A 736 3.84 37.64 61.56
C LYS A 736 3.16 36.82 60.48
N ILE A 737 1.93 36.41 60.74
CA ILE A 737 1.15 35.57 59.83
C ILE A 737 -0.05 36.38 59.37
N GLY A 738 -0.33 36.39 58.07
CA GLY A 738 -1.41 37.17 57.51
C GLY A 738 -1.97 36.64 56.21
N VAL A 739 -3.10 37.22 55.82
CA VAL A 739 -3.80 36.95 54.57
C VAL A 739 -3.85 38.24 53.76
N SER A 740 -3.59 38.14 52.45
CA SER A 740 -3.60 39.25 51.50
C SER A 740 -4.58 38.97 50.36
N GLN A 741 -5.42 39.95 50.02
CA GLN A 741 -6.32 39.88 48.89
C GLN A 741 -6.10 41.11 48.00
N SER A 742 -5.69 40.88 46.75
CA SER A 742 -5.61 41.92 45.72
C SER A 742 -6.87 41.94 44.85
N ILE A 743 -7.32 43.14 44.50
CA ILE A 743 -8.46 43.42 43.63
C ILE A 743 -7.99 44.42 42.57
N ASP A 744 -8.19 44.07 41.29
CA ASP A 744 -7.86 44.96 40.17
C ASP A 744 -8.89 46.09 40.05
N TRP A 745 -8.57 47.12 39.25
CA TRP A 745 -9.51 48.19 38.93
C TRP A 745 -10.84 47.63 38.39
N PRO A 746 -12.03 48.04 38.90
CA PRO A 746 -13.32 47.49 38.48
C PRO A 746 -13.58 47.54 36.96
N GLY A 747 -13.08 48.58 36.29
CA GLY A 747 -13.18 48.73 34.84
C GLY A 747 -12.40 47.68 34.05
N LEU A 748 -11.36 47.06 34.65
CA LEU A 748 -10.57 46.00 34.02
C LEU A 748 -11.39 44.71 33.87
N TYR A 749 -12.19 44.35 34.88
CA TYR A 749 -13.08 43.19 34.80
C TYR A 749 -14.13 43.37 33.70
N LYS A 750 -14.71 44.57 33.57
CA LYS A 750 -15.66 44.88 32.49
C LYS A 750 -15.01 44.77 31.10
N ALA A 751 -13.80 45.32 30.94
CA ALA A 751 -13.06 45.24 29.68
C ALA A 751 -12.65 43.80 29.32
N ARG A 752 -12.16 43.01 30.30
CA ARG A 752 -11.83 41.58 30.11
C ARG A 752 -13.06 40.76 29.72
N ASN A 753 -14.20 40.98 30.38
CA ASN A 753 -15.45 40.30 30.05
C ASN A 753 -15.92 40.63 28.62
N SER A 754 -15.87 41.91 28.23
CA SER A 754 -16.19 42.34 26.87
C SER A 754 -15.30 41.68 25.82
N LEU A 755 -13.99 41.62 26.05
CA LEU A 755 -13.04 40.94 25.15
C LEU A 755 -13.38 39.46 24.97
N LEU A 756 -13.67 38.76 26.07
CA LEU A 756 -14.04 37.34 26.04
C LEU A 756 -15.38 37.11 25.33
N GLU A 757 -16.36 38.01 25.47
CA GLU A 757 -17.63 37.95 24.72
C GLU A 757 -17.40 38.10 23.21
N GLN A 758 -16.57 39.07 22.78
CA GLN A 758 -16.21 39.23 21.36
C GLN A 758 -15.49 37.97 20.81
N GLN A 759 -14.65 37.31 21.63
CA GLN A 759 -14.01 36.04 21.27
C GLN A 759 -15.01 34.88 21.13
N VAL A 760 -16.09 34.84 21.91
CA VAL A 760 -17.18 33.85 21.74
C VAL A 760 -17.86 34.06 20.39
N THR A 761 -18.23 35.30 20.05
CA THR A 761 -18.88 35.62 18.77
C THR A 761 -17.99 35.28 17.56
N SER A 762 -16.67 35.50 17.64
CA SER A 762 -15.72 35.10 16.59
C SER A 762 -15.74 33.59 16.32
N VAL A 763 -15.76 32.76 17.38
CA VAL A 763 -15.84 31.30 17.23
C VAL A 763 -17.20 30.85 16.66
N GLU A 764 -18.29 31.55 17.01
CA GLU A 764 -19.62 31.29 16.43
C GLU A 764 -19.68 31.62 14.93
N LEU A 765 -19.07 32.71 14.49
CA LEU A 765 -18.94 33.06 13.07
C LEU A 765 -18.03 32.08 12.32
N ALA A 766 -16.93 31.62 12.94
CA ALA A 766 -16.08 30.58 12.38
C ALA A 766 -16.86 29.27 12.11
N LYS A 767 -17.79 28.90 13.00
CA LYS A 767 -18.70 27.76 12.77
C LYS A 767 -19.61 27.97 11.56
N GLN A 768 -20.13 29.19 11.36
CA GLN A 768 -20.98 29.51 10.20
C GLN A 768 -20.21 29.37 8.88
N ILE A 769 -18.96 29.84 8.83
CA ILE A 769 -18.07 29.66 7.68
C ILE A 769 -17.90 28.16 7.39
N ARG A 770 -17.55 27.36 8.41
CA ARG A 770 -17.41 25.91 8.24
C ARG A 770 -18.68 25.24 7.73
N ALA A 771 -19.85 25.68 8.17
CA ALA A 771 -21.13 25.12 7.71
C ALA A 771 -21.38 25.37 6.21
N ILE A 772 -20.99 26.54 5.71
CA ILE A 772 -21.14 26.91 4.28
C ILE A 772 -20.08 26.21 3.43
N GLU A 773 -18.84 26.10 3.90
CA GLU A 773 -17.79 25.31 3.24
C GLU A 773 -18.19 23.83 3.11
N ILE A 774 -18.71 23.23 4.20
CA ILE A 774 -19.19 21.84 4.19
C ILE A 774 -20.36 21.70 3.22
N LYS A 775 -21.27 22.67 3.15
CA LYS A 775 -22.37 22.65 2.18
C LYS A 775 -21.84 22.60 0.74
N ARG A 776 -20.92 23.50 0.39
CA ARG A 776 -20.26 23.54 -0.92
C ARG A 776 -19.58 22.21 -1.24
N ASP A 777 -18.78 21.69 -0.31
CA ASP A 777 -18.00 20.46 -0.52
C ASP A 777 -18.89 19.22 -0.66
N VAL A 778 -19.93 19.09 0.18
CA VAL A 778 -20.93 18.03 0.07
C VAL A 778 -21.67 18.11 -1.25
N GLN A 779 -22.09 19.31 -1.67
CA GLN A 779 -22.81 19.50 -2.93
C GLN A 779 -21.93 19.20 -4.13
N SER A 780 -20.69 19.69 -4.14
CA SER A 780 -19.69 19.42 -5.18
C SER A 780 -19.45 17.92 -5.38
N VAL A 781 -19.22 17.18 -4.29
CA VAL A 781 -18.99 15.73 -4.33
C VAL A 781 -20.27 14.98 -4.73
N TYR A 782 -21.43 15.39 -4.23
CA TYR A 782 -22.72 14.76 -4.57
C TYR A 782 -23.02 14.89 -6.07
N TYR A 783 -22.86 16.08 -6.66
CA TYR A 783 -23.06 16.30 -8.09
C TYR A 783 -21.98 15.62 -8.94
N THR A 784 -20.74 15.55 -8.47
CA THR A 784 -19.68 14.75 -9.12
C THR A 784 -20.05 13.27 -9.16
N LEU A 785 -20.58 12.71 -8.06
CA LEU A 785 -21.07 11.33 -8.01
C LEU A 785 -22.22 11.11 -9.01
N TRP A 786 -23.13 12.07 -9.12
CA TRP A 786 -24.28 11.99 -10.02
C TRP A 786 -23.85 12.05 -11.49
N TYR A 787 -22.86 12.90 -11.80
CA TYR A 787 -22.18 12.95 -13.08
C TYR A 787 -21.50 11.61 -13.43
N LEU A 788 -20.74 11.03 -12.49
CA LEU A 788 -20.06 9.74 -12.72
C LEU A 788 -21.05 8.60 -12.96
N GLN A 789 -22.21 8.60 -12.28
CA GLN A 789 -23.29 7.65 -12.56
C GLN A 789 -23.88 7.83 -13.97
N SER A 790 -24.03 9.08 -14.41
CA SER A 790 -24.53 9.39 -15.75
C SER A 790 -23.53 8.94 -16.82
N ARG A 791 -22.23 9.17 -16.60
CA ARG A 791 -21.15 8.64 -17.45
C ARG A 791 -21.11 7.12 -17.44
N GLN A 792 -21.24 6.49 -16.27
CA GLN A 792 -21.30 5.04 -16.17
C GLN A 792 -22.43 4.46 -17.02
N THR A 793 -23.61 5.08 -16.99
CA THR A 793 -24.77 4.66 -17.78
C THR A 793 -24.50 4.77 -19.28
N LEU A 794 -23.85 5.86 -19.72
CA LEU A 794 -23.40 6.05 -21.10
C LEU A 794 -22.41 4.94 -21.53
N TRP A 795 -21.36 4.70 -20.74
CA TRP A 795 -20.34 3.70 -21.07
C TRP A 795 -20.84 2.26 -20.99
N GLN A 796 -21.79 1.95 -20.10
CA GLN A 796 -22.46 0.64 -20.06
C GLN A 796 -23.30 0.39 -21.31
N ARG A 797 -24.00 1.42 -21.81
CA ARG A 797 -24.71 1.33 -23.09
C ARG A 797 -23.75 1.04 -24.24
N LEU A 798 -22.57 1.65 -24.23
CA LEU A 798 -21.52 1.42 -25.24
C LEU A 798 -20.90 0.04 -25.15
N ASP A 799 -20.64 -0.45 -23.95
CA ASP A 799 -20.13 -1.80 -23.72
C ASP A 799 -21.07 -2.84 -24.35
N SER A 800 -22.38 -2.67 -24.15
CA SER A 800 -23.40 -3.51 -24.78
C SER A 800 -23.40 -3.41 -26.31
N ILE A 801 -23.26 -2.20 -26.86
CA ILE A 801 -23.27 -1.97 -28.32
C ILE A 801 -22.01 -2.58 -28.96
N TYR A 802 -20.81 -2.22 -28.49
CA TYR A 802 -19.55 -2.72 -29.04
C TYR A 802 -19.36 -4.22 -28.81
N SER A 803 -19.82 -4.78 -27.69
CA SER A 803 -19.83 -6.23 -27.48
C SER A 803 -20.74 -6.95 -28.48
N SER A 804 -21.87 -6.35 -28.86
CA SER A 804 -22.75 -6.89 -29.91
C SER A 804 -22.11 -6.77 -31.28
N LEU A 805 -21.47 -5.63 -31.60
CA LEU A 805 -20.77 -5.41 -32.87
C LEU A 805 -19.58 -6.35 -33.04
N ALA A 806 -18.79 -6.58 -31.98
CA ALA A 806 -17.67 -7.51 -32.00
C ALA A 806 -18.11 -8.96 -32.29
N LYS A 807 -19.24 -9.40 -31.71
CA LYS A 807 -19.84 -10.71 -32.03
C LYS A 807 -20.27 -10.80 -33.49
N ALA A 808 -20.89 -9.75 -34.02
CA ALA A 808 -21.31 -9.70 -35.42
C ALA A 808 -20.11 -9.68 -36.41
N ALA A 809 -19.07 -8.91 -36.10
CA ALA A 809 -17.83 -8.87 -36.89
C ALA A 809 -17.12 -10.23 -36.90
N PHE A 810 -17.07 -10.93 -35.76
CA PHE A 810 -16.51 -12.28 -35.67
C PHE A 810 -17.29 -13.30 -36.53
N LEU A 811 -18.62 -13.20 -36.55
CA LEU A 811 -19.47 -14.03 -37.40
C LEU A 811 -19.21 -13.77 -38.89
N ARG A 812 -19.11 -12.51 -39.32
CA ARG A 812 -18.82 -12.12 -40.73
C ARG A 812 -17.45 -12.62 -41.21
N VAL A 813 -16.42 -12.58 -40.36
CA VAL A 813 -15.10 -13.14 -40.70
C VAL A 813 -15.17 -14.67 -40.82
N ARG A 814 -15.92 -15.35 -39.94
CA ARG A 814 -16.08 -16.81 -39.98
C ARG A 814 -16.88 -17.28 -41.19
N THR A 815 -17.82 -16.49 -41.69
CA THR A 815 -18.59 -16.78 -42.91
C THR A 815 -17.87 -16.36 -44.20
N GLY A 816 -16.69 -15.74 -44.11
CA GLY A 816 -15.90 -15.29 -45.25
C GLY A 816 -16.35 -13.97 -45.89
N GLU A 817 -17.25 -13.23 -45.24
CA GLU A 817 -17.84 -11.99 -45.75
C GLU A 817 -16.98 -10.73 -45.48
N SER A 818 -16.02 -10.78 -44.55
CA SER A 818 -15.11 -9.66 -44.27
C SER A 818 -13.70 -10.12 -43.89
N ALA A 819 -12.72 -9.22 -44.09
CA ALA A 819 -11.33 -9.42 -43.70
C ALA A 819 -11.17 -9.51 -42.17
N GLY A 820 -10.21 -10.31 -41.70
CA GLY A 820 -9.97 -10.53 -40.27
C GLY A 820 -9.72 -9.27 -39.44
N LEU A 821 -9.25 -8.19 -40.08
CA LEU A 821 -8.97 -6.89 -39.46
C LEU A 821 -10.19 -6.27 -38.75
N ASP A 822 -11.39 -6.40 -39.31
CA ASP A 822 -12.63 -5.87 -38.70
C ASP A 822 -12.92 -6.53 -37.35
N SER A 823 -12.70 -7.85 -37.23
CA SER A 823 -12.91 -8.57 -35.98
C SER A 823 -11.90 -8.20 -34.90
N ILE A 824 -10.65 -7.91 -35.29
CA ILE A 824 -9.58 -7.47 -34.39
C ILE A 824 -9.89 -6.07 -33.87
N ALA A 825 -10.22 -5.13 -34.76
CA ALA A 825 -10.59 -3.77 -34.39
C ALA A 825 -11.83 -3.73 -33.48
N ALA A 826 -12.84 -4.56 -33.77
CA ALA A 826 -14.05 -4.63 -32.96
C ALA A 826 -13.81 -5.21 -31.56
N SER A 827 -13.00 -6.27 -31.46
CA SER A 827 -12.60 -6.85 -30.18
C SER A 827 -11.78 -5.86 -29.33
N ALA A 828 -10.84 -5.16 -29.96
CA ALA A 828 -10.04 -4.13 -29.29
C ALA A 828 -10.92 -3.00 -28.71
N LYS A 829 -11.87 -2.49 -29.51
CA LYS A 829 -12.77 -1.41 -29.06
C LYS A 829 -13.73 -1.85 -27.96
N ALA A 830 -14.29 -3.06 -28.05
CA ALA A 830 -15.12 -3.62 -26.98
C ALA A 830 -14.32 -3.77 -25.68
N LYS A 831 -13.05 -4.20 -25.76
CA LYS A 831 -12.19 -4.32 -24.59
C LYS A 831 -11.83 -2.96 -23.98
N GLU A 832 -11.53 -1.96 -24.80
CA GLU A 832 -11.26 -0.59 -24.36
C GLU A 832 -12.45 -0.02 -23.57
N VAL A 833 -13.67 -0.14 -24.11
CA VAL A 833 -14.91 0.31 -23.46
C VAL A 833 -15.15 -0.41 -22.12
N SER A 834 -14.93 -1.73 -22.07
CA SER A 834 -15.03 -2.51 -20.84
C SER A 834 -14.07 -2.02 -19.75
N VAL A 835 -12.85 -1.64 -20.12
CA VAL A 835 -11.86 -1.06 -19.18
C VAL A 835 -12.32 0.31 -18.68
N GLN A 836 -12.88 1.16 -19.54
CA GLN A 836 -13.42 2.48 -19.15
C GLN A 836 -14.56 2.35 -18.11
N VAL A 837 -15.45 1.38 -18.28
CA VAL A 837 -16.51 1.09 -17.29
C VAL A 837 -15.90 0.71 -15.93
N GLN A 838 -14.84 -0.10 -15.91
CA GLN A 838 -14.16 -0.49 -14.67
C GLN A 838 -13.44 0.69 -13.99
N GLN A 839 -12.85 1.61 -14.77
CA GLN A 839 -12.23 2.83 -14.23
C GLN A 839 -13.28 3.73 -13.56
N LEU A 840 -14.43 3.95 -14.22
CA LEU A 840 -15.54 4.74 -13.65
C LEU A 840 -16.08 4.15 -12.34
N LEU A 841 -16.15 2.82 -12.22
CA LEU A 841 -16.54 2.18 -10.95
C LEU A 841 -15.57 2.50 -9.80
N ARG A 842 -14.27 2.61 -10.08
CA ARG A 842 -13.26 3.00 -9.08
C ARG A 842 -13.36 4.47 -8.73
N GLU A 843 -13.63 5.33 -9.70
CA GLU A 843 -13.86 6.76 -9.46
C GLU A 843 -15.10 7.00 -8.61
N ILE A 844 -16.21 6.30 -8.89
CA ILE A 844 -17.42 6.35 -8.06
C ILE A 844 -17.09 5.93 -6.63
N GLN A 845 -16.37 4.81 -6.44
CA GLN A 845 -15.98 4.35 -5.12
C GLN A 845 -15.11 5.39 -4.38
N SER A 846 -14.18 6.03 -5.08
CA SER A 846 -13.33 7.10 -4.51
C SER A 846 -14.17 8.30 -4.03
N GLN A 847 -15.10 8.76 -4.88
CA GLN A 847 -15.98 9.87 -4.53
C GLN A 847 -16.97 9.51 -3.40
N GLN A 848 -17.36 8.24 -3.26
CA GLN A 848 -18.14 7.78 -2.10
C GLN A 848 -17.35 7.88 -0.80
N GLU A 849 -16.04 7.59 -0.80
CA GLU A 849 -15.20 7.79 0.39
C GLU A 849 -15.04 9.27 0.74
N LEU A 850 -14.93 10.15 -0.25
CA LEU A 850 -14.94 11.60 -0.03
C LEU A 850 -16.27 12.08 0.55
N LEU A 851 -17.39 11.57 0.06
CA LEU A 851 -18.71 11.89 0.61
C LEU A 851 -18.84 11.41 2.06
N LYS A 852 -18.37 10.20 2.38
CA LYS A 852 -18.34 9.68 3.77
C LYS A 852 -17.58 10.60 4.72
N LYS A 853 -16.43 11.13 4.29
CA LYS A 853 -15.62 12.10 5.06
C LYS A 853 -16.43 13.36 5.36
N TYR A 854 -17.06 13.97 4.35
CA TYR A 854 -17.78 15.23 4.53
C TYR A 854 -19.10 15.06 5.30
N VAL A 855 -19.79 13.93 5.14
CA VAL A 855 -21.04 13.65 5.86
C VAL A 855 -20.77 13.13 7.28
N GLY A 856 -19.59 12.57 7.55
CA GLY A 856 -19.24 11.99 8.85
C GLY A 856 -19.90 10.64 9.13
N THR A 857 -20.13 9.83 8.08
CA THR A 857 -20.80 8.52 8.20
C THR A 857 -19.98 7.40 7.58
N SER A 858 -20.22 6.16 8.00
CA SER A 858 -19.61 4.96 7.40
C SER A 858 -20.42 4.38 6.25
N VAL A 859 -21.58 4.97 5.93
CA VAL A 859 -22.50 4.48 4.90
C VAL A 859 -22.11 5.06 3.53
N ALA A 860 -22.00 4.20 2.53
CA ALA A 860 -21.79 4.64 1.15
C ALA A 860 -23.13 5.04 0.53
N TYR A 861 -23.33 6.34 0.32
CA TYR A 861 -24.51 6.88 -0.35
C TYR A 861 -24.31 6.95 -1.86
N LEU A 862 -25.42 6.92 -2.60
CA LEU A 862 -25.46 7.23 -4.03
C LEU A 862 -26.57 8.26 -4.30
N PRO A 863 -26.40 9.13 -5.31
CA PRO A 863 -27.47 9.97 -5.81
C PRO A 863 -28.66 9.17 -6.35
N GLU A 864 -29.80 9.84 -6.49
CA GLU A 864 -31.03 9.32 -7.06
C GLU A 864 -30.87 8.90 -8.54
N THR A 865 -31.75 8.04 -9.06
CA THR A 865 -31.68 7.49 -10.42
C THR A 865 -32.16 8.45 -11.53
N ILE A 866 -32.38 9.71 -11.20
CA ILE A 866 -32.88 10.73 -12.13
C ILE A 866 -31.71 11.20 -13.02
N PRO A 867 -31.92 11.65 -14.27
CA PRO A 867 -30.87 12.29 -15.06
C PRO A 867 -30.22 13.47 -14.33
N LEU A 868 -28.92 13.68 -14.52
CA LEU A 868 -28.17 14.79 -13.91
C LEU A 868 -28.87 16.12 -14.18
N GLN A 869 -29.22 16.84 -13.12
CA GLN A 869 -29.91 18.13 -13.22
C GLN A 869 -28.94 19.31 -13.13
N LYS A 870 -29.33 20.43 -13.74
CA LYS A 870 -28.65 21.73 -13.63
C LYS A 870 -28.86 22.33 -12.24
N VAL A 871 -27.80 22.80 -11.59
CA VAL A 871 -27.88 23.50 -10.29
C VAL A 871 -28.50 24.88 -10.50
N THR A 872 -29.48 25.24 -9.68
CA THR A 872 -30.14 26.54 -9.73
C THR A 872 -29.29 27.61 -9.02
N VAL A 873 -29.16 28.77 -9.68
CA VAL A 873 -28.50 29.97 -9.15
C VAL A 873 -29.54 31.08 -9.08
N SER A 874 -29.71 31.71 -7.91
CA SER A 874 -30.65 32.82 -7.73
C SER A 874 -29.90 34.14 -7.61
N PHE A 875 -30.18 35.08 -8.50
CA PHE A 875 -29.50 36.37 -8.59
C PHE A 875 -30.09 37.36 -7.56
N LEU A 876 -29.35 37.67 -6.49
CA LEU A 876 -29.66 38.77 -5.57
C LEU A 876 -28.36 39.54 -5.32
N ASP A 877 -28.29 40.77 -5.81
CA ASP A 877 -27.08 41.63 -5.80
C ASP A 877 -26.57 42.02 -4.40
N THR A 878 -27.37 41.84 -3.34
CA THR A 878 -27.04 42.30 -1.97
C THR A 878 -26.29 41.28 -1.11
N ALA A 879 -26.01 40.08 -1.61
CA ALA A 879 -25.49 38.98 -0.79
C ALA A 879 -24.01 39.11 -0.39
N LEU A 880 -23.18 39.79 -1.19
CA LEU A 880 -21.72 39.76 -1.04
C LEU A 880 -21.19 40.46 0.23
N ILE A 881 -21.87 41.54 0.66
CA ILE A 881 -21.46 42.34 1.84
C ILE A 881 -21.72 41.58 3.16
N ASN A 882 -22.61 40.60 3.16
CA ASN A 882 -23.02 39.86 4.35
C ASN A 882 -22.37 38.46 4.46
N HIS A 883 -21.33 38.17 3.68
CA HIS A 883 -20.67 36.86 3.73
C HIS A 883 -20.02 36.61 5.12
N PRO A 884 -20.18 35.42 5.72
CA PRO A 884 -19.66 35.14 7.07
C PRO A 884 -18.15 35.30 7.25
N GLU A 885 -17.34 35.11 6.19
CA GLU A 885 -15.90 35.39 6.23
C GLU A 885 -15.61 36.86 6.53
N LEU A 886 -16.28 37.80 5.84
CA LEU A 886 -16.10 39.23 6.10
C LEU A 886 -16.58 39.62 7.49
N ARG A 887 -17.69 39.01 7.96
CA ARG A 887 -18.19 39.23 9.32
C ARG A 887 -17.22 38.70 10.39
N PHE A 888 -16.58 37.55 10.14
CA PHE A 888 -15.56 37.00 11.03
C PHE A 888 -14.35 37.94 11.12
N GLN A 889 -13.92 38.50 10.00
CA GLN A 889 -12.80 39.43 10.01
C GLN A 889 -13.15 40.79 10.63
N GLU A 890 -14.37 41.28 10.43
CA GLU A 890 -14.90 42.43 11.17
C GLU A 890 -14.93 42.15 12.69
N GLN A 891 -15.29 40.93 13.09
CA GLN A 891 -15.27 40.51 14.48
C GLN A 891 -13.85 40.45 15.06
N ASN A 892 -12.82 40.12 14.27
CA ASN A 892 -11.42 40.20 14.70
C ASN A 892 -10.97 41.66 14.94
N ILE A 893 -11.47 42.62 14.17
CA ILE A 893 -11.27 44.05 14.43
C ILE A 893 -11.92 44.44 15.77
N ALA A 894 -13.12 43.92 16.07
CA ALA A 894 -13.80 44.16 17.35
C ALA A 894 -13.09 43.50 18.56
N ILE A 895 -12.42 42.37 18.37
CA ILE A 895 -11.56 41.75 19.38
C ILE A 895 -10.33 42.64 19.63
N ALA A 896 -9.63 43.05 18.58
CA ALA A 896 -8.46 43.92 18.69
C ALA A 896 -8.81 45.27 19.33
N SER A 897 -10.01 45.82 19.04
CA SER A 897 -10.49 47.05 19.69
C SER A 897 -10.78 46.86 21.19
N SER A 898 -11.38 45.73 21.57
CA SER A 898 -11.63 45.39 22.97
C SER A 898 -10.32 45.13 23.75
N GLU A 899 -9.29 44.61 23.09
CA GLU A 899 -7.97 44.41 23.69
C GLU A 899 -7.27 45.73 24.03
N ILE A 900 -7.41 46.76 23.19
CA ILE A 900 -6.94 48.12 23.49
C ILE A 900 -7.55 48.62 24.81
N ASP A 901 -8.85 48.39 25.01
CA ASP A 901 -9.54 48.80 26.24
C ASP A 901 -9.03 48.03 27.47
N VAL A 902 -8.75 46.73 27.35
CA VAL A 902 -8.11 45.95 28.42
C VAL A 902 -6.73 46.52 28.78
N GLN A 903 -5.89 46.84 27.80
CA GLN A 903 -4.56 47.42 28.07
C GLN A 903 -4.67 48.82 28.70
N LYS A 904 -5.65 49.64 28.29
CA LYS A 904 -5.92 50.95 28.91
C LYS A 904 -6.36 50.83 30.37
N GLN A 905 -7.23 49.88 30.69
CA GLN A 905 -7.72 49.66 32.06
C GLN A 905 -6.65 49.00 32.95
N THR A 906 -5.75 48.19 32.40
CA THR A 906 -4.62 47.58 33.12
C THR A 906 -3.65 48.64 33.68
N ARG A 907 -3.62 49.84 33.09
CA ARG A 907 -2.82 50.99 33.58
C ARG A 907 -3.46 51.68 34.80
N LYS A 908 -4.67 51.32 35.21
CA LYS A 908 -5.34 51.90 36.38
C LYS A 908 -4.80 51.27 37.69
N PRO A 909 -4.96 51.94 38.85
CA PRO A 909 -4.47 51.41 40.12
C PRO A 909 -5.09 50.07 40.50
N SER A 910 -4.32 49.21 41.15
CA SER A 910 -4.84 48.02 41.84
C SER A 910 -4.92 48.26 43.34
N PHE A 911 -5.79 47.51 44.03
CA PHE A 911 -5.99 47.62 45.47
C PHE A 911 -5.62 46.30 46.13
N GLU A 912 -4.94 46.35 47.27
CA GLU A 912 -4.61 45.15 48.03
C GLU A 912 -4.91 45.39 49.51
N GLY A 913 -5.74 44.53 50.10
CA GLY A 913 -6.01 44.51 51.53
C GLY A 913 -5.22 43.38 52.18
N ARG A 914 -4.54 43.66 53.28
CA ARG A 914 -3.85 42.66 54.11
C ARG A 914 -4.38 42.72 55.53
N ALA A 915 -4.62 41.55 56.11
CA ALA A 915 -4.91 41.40 57.53
C ALA A 915 -3.86 40.46 58.14
N PHE A 916 -3.27 40.85 59.27
CA PHE A 916 -2.21 40.09 59.90
C PHE A 916 -2.34 40.06 61.41
N SER A 917 -1.76 39.05 62.02
CA SER A 917 -1.60 38.91 63.47
C SER A 917 -0.14 38.60 63.79
N GLN A 918 0.44 39.35 64.72
CA GLN A 918 1.83 39.23 65.13
C GLN A 918 1.96 39.33 66.65
N ARG A 919 2.94 38.61 67.21
CA ARG A 919 3.33 38.83 68.61
C ARG A 919 4.37 39.94 68.67
N LEU A 920 4.31 40.76 69.71
CA LEU A 920 5.30 41.82 69.95
C LEU A 920 6.17 41.44 71.13
N TYR A 921 7.45 41.76 71.07
CA TYR A 921 8.40 41.48 72.15
C TYR A 921 7.96 42.19 73.43
N GLY A 922 7.83 41.43 74.53
CA GLY A 922 7.39 41.95 75.84
C GLY A 922 5.87 42.02 76.05
N VAL A 923 5.05 41.64 75.07
CA VAL A 923 3.57 41.64 75.19
C VAL A 923 3.03 40.22 75.04
N SER A 924 2.21 39.76 76.00
CA SER A 924 1.68 38.39 76.02
C SER A 924 0.58 38.13 74.98
N ASN A 925 -0.22 39.14 74.65
CA ASN A 925 -1.32 39.02 73.69
C ASN A 925 -0.88 39.36 72.26
N PRO A 926 -1.30 38.58 71.24
CA PRO A 926 -1.00 38.89 69.85
C PRO A 926 -1.72 40.17 69.40
N TYR A 927 -1.01 41.01 68.65
CA TYR A 927 -1.51 42.23 68.05
C TYR A 927 -1.98 41.95 66.62
N SER A 928 -3.25 42.21 66.34
CA SER A 928 -3.83 42.11 65.01
C SER A 928 -3.97 43.47 64.37
N GLY A 929 -3.63 43.58 63.08
CA GLY A 929 -3.77 44.80 62.31
C GLY A 929 -4.27 44.52 60.89
N PHE A 930 -4.74 45.57 60.21
CA PHE A 930 -5.02 45.54 58.78
C PHE A 930 -4.29 46.69 58.09
N SER A 931 -3.96 46.49 56.83
CA SER A 931 -3.37 47.51 55.97
C SER A 931 -4.01 47.44 54.59
N VAL A 932 -4.28 48.60 54.00
CA VAL A 932 -4.73 48.70 52.60
C VAL A 932 -3.62 49.40 51.82
N SER A 933 -3.16 48.76 50.75
CA SER A 933 -2.18 49.32 49.83
C SER A 933 -2.80 49.54 48.45
N VAL A 934 -2.43 50.66 47.82
CA VAL A 934 -2.81 50.98 46.44
C VAL A 934 -1.58 50.83 45.56
N GLY A 935 -1.64 49.92 44.59
CA GLY A 935 -0.60 49.73 43.58
C GLY A 935 -0.73 50.78 42.48
N LEU A 936 0.22 51.73 42.42
CA LEU A 936 0.29 52.74 41.36
C LEU A 936 1.38 52.37 40.34
N PRO A 937 1.07 52.29 39.02
CA PRO A 937 2.07 51.97 38.00
C PRO A 937 2.95 53.20 37.68
N ILE A 938 3.88 53.52 38.60
CA ILE A 938 4.77 54.68 38.51
C ILE A 938 5.98 54.38 37.60
N PHE A 939 6.58 53.19 37.73
CA PHE A 939 7.67 52.70 36.89
C PHE A 939 7.14 51.89 35.70
N GLY A 940 7.84 51.92 34.56
CA GLY A 940 7.43 51.18 33.35
C GLY A 940 6.37 51.85 32.48
N ARG A 941 6.14 53.17 32.59
CA ARG A 941 5.17 53.94 31.77
C ARG A 941 5.35 53.72 30.25
N SER A 942 6.60 53.57 29.79
CA SER A 942 6.88 53.23 28.39
C SER A 942 6.37 51.85 28.00
N SER A 943 6.44 50.86 28.90
CA SER A 943 5.95 49.50 28.63
C SER A 943 4.43 49.48 28.44
N TYR A 944 3.67 50.16 29.29
CA TYR A 944 2.21 50.27 29.14
C TYR A 944 1.82 51.04 27.86
N ARG A 945 2.55 52.11 27.49
CA ARG A 945 2.33 52.81 26.22
C ARG A 945 2.64 51.91 25.02
N ASN A 946 3.72 51.14 25.08
CA ASN A 946 4.09 50.21 24.01
C ASN A 946 3.07 49.07 23.86
N LYS A 947 2.49 48.56 24.95
CA LYS A 947 1.41 47.55 24.90
C LYS A 947 0.12 48.10 24.25
N ILE A 948 -0.26 49.34 24.56
CA ILE A 948 -1.40 49.99 23.91
C ILE A 948 -1.11 50.22 22.42
N LYS A 949 0.09 50.74 22.10
CA LYS A 949 0.53 50.94 20.71
C LYS A 949 0.55 49.62 19.92
N ALA A 950 0.99 48.52 20.54
CA ALA A 950 0.97 47.19 19.93
C ALA A 950 -0.47 46.74 19.62
N ALA A 951 -1.41 46.90 20.55
CA ALA A 951 -2.82 46.58 20.33
C ALA A 951 -3.48 47.50 19.26
N GLU A 952 -3.07 48.77 19.16
CA GLU A 952 -3.51 49.69 18.10
C GLU A 952 -2.98 49.26 16.72
N ILE A 953 -1.71 48.85 16.63
CA ILE A 953 -1.12 48.29 15.41
C ILE A 953 -1.84 46.99 15.02
N GLU A 954 -2.15 46.12 15.98
CA GLU A 954 -2.90 44.88 15.71
C GLU A 954 -4.29 45.19 15.13
N ARG A 955 -5.01 46.17 15.69
CA ARG A 955 -6.29 46.62 15.11
C ARG A 955 -6.13 47.11 13.67
N SER A 956 -5.10 47.91 13.38
CA SER A 956 -4.82 48.38 12.02
C SER A 956 -4.43 47.25 11.07
N TYR A 957 -3.70 46.24 11.56
CA TYR A 957 -3.40 45.02 10.80
C TYR A 957 -4.66 44.25 10.44
N GLN A 958 -5.57 44.03 11.41
CA GLN A 958 -6.85 43.36 11.16
C GLN A 958 -7.74 44.14 10.18
N GLN A 959 -7.67 45.49 10.17
CA GLN A 959 -8.34 46.33 9.17
C GLN A 959 -7.77 46.13 7.76
N SER A 960 -6.44 46.08 7.60
CA SER A 960 -5.83 45.79 6.29
C SER A 960 -6.17 44.39 5.79
N ILE A 961 -6.25 43.39 6.66
CA ILE A 961 -6.72 42.05 6.28
C ILE A 961 -8.18 42.09 5.82
N TYR A 962 -9.06 42.79 6.53
CA TYR A 962 -10.46 42.95 6.13
C TYR A 962 -10.60 43.54 4.73
N GLU A 963 -9.85 44.61 4.42
CA GLU A 963 -9.86 45.23 3.09
C GLU A 963 -9.36 44.26 2.00
N TYR A 964 -8.30 43.49 2.31
CA TYR A 964 -7.79 42.47 1.41
C TYR A 964 -8.79 41.33 1.16
N GLU A 965 -9.40 40.79 2.22
CA GLU A 965 -10.40 39.72 2.11
C GLU A 965 -11.64 40.19 1.35
N ARG A 966 -12.07 41.42 1.57
CA ARG A 966 -13.16 42.04 0.80
C ARG A 966 -12.83 42.10 -0.69
N LEU A 967 -11.62 42.51 -1.06
CA LEU A 967 -11.18 42.55 -2.45
C LEU A 967 -11.05 41.14 -3.05
N SER A 968 -10.50 40.20 -2.28
CA SER A 968 -10.33 38.81 -2.68
C SER A 968 -11.67 38.12 -2.95
N LEU A 969 -12.63 38.26 -2.04
CA LEU A 969 -13.96 37.67 -2.17
C LEU A 969 -14.72 38.26 -3.35
N ASN A 970 -14.62 39.59 -3.57
CA ASN A 970 -15.20 40.22 -4.75
C ASN A 970 -14.59 39.71 -6.06
N THR A 971 -13.27 39.57 -6.09
CA THR A 971 -12.54 39.05 -7.27
C THR A 971 -12.95 37.60 -7.56
N ALA A 972 -12.99 36.76 -6.52
CA ALA A 972 -13.36 35.35 -6.64
C ALA A 972 -14.82 35.17 -7.07
N HIS A 973 -15.73 36.04 -6.59
CA HIS A 973 -17.11 36.10 -7.05
C HIS A 973 -17.21 36.49 -8.54
N THR A 974 -16.51 37.55 -8.98
CA THR A 974 -16.51 37.95 -10.40
C THR A 974 -15.95 36.86 -11.30
N GLN A 975 -14.89 36.17 -10.87
CA GLN A 975 -14.32 35.04 -11.63
C GLN A 975 -15.29 33.86 -11.70
N ALA A 976 -15.93 33.48 -10.59
CA ALA A 976 -16.92 32.42 -10.56
C ALA A 976 -18.14 32.74 -11.45
N TRP A 977 -18.55 34.01 -11.48
CA TRP A 977 -19.62 34.50 -12.36
C TRP A 977 -19.25 34.39 -13.84
N GLN A 978 -18.07 34.87 -14.24
CA GLN A 978 -17.59 34.78 -15.62
C GLN A 978 -17.45 33.32 -16.08
N GLN A 979 -16.95 32.45 -15.20
CA GLN A 979 -16.83 31.02 -15.48
C GLN A 979 -18.20 30.37 -15.67
N LEU A 980 -19.19 30.70 -14.83
CA LEU A 980 -20.56 30.20 -14.98
C LEU A 980 -21.18 30.63 -16.32
N GLN A 981 -21.03 31.89 -16.73
CA GLN A 981 -21.54 32.39 -18.01
C GLN A 981 -20.95 31.64 -19.20
N LYS A 982 -19.63 31.40 -19.17
CA LYS A 982 -18.94 30.61 -20.19
C LYS A 982 -19.46 29.18 -20.25
N ASP A 983 -19.63 28.54 -19.10
CA ASP A 983 -20.12 27.15 -19.03
C ASP A 983 -21.59 27.07 -19.48
N GLU A 984 -22.39 28.10 -19.20
CA GLU A 984 -23.79 28.19 -19.63
C GLU A 984 -23.93 28.34 -21.16
N GLU A 985 -23.11 29.18 -21.79
CA GLU A 985 -23.10 29.35 -23.24
C GLU A 985 -22.73 28.03 -23.95
N LEU A 986 -21.70 27.35 -23.46
CA LEU A 986 -21.26 26.07 -24.01
C LEU A 986 -22.30 24.95 -23.77
N LEU A 987 -22.94 24.94 -22.61
CA LEU A 987 -24.02 24.00 -22.29
C LEU A 987 -25.22 24.19 -23.23
N GLY A 988 -25.57 25.44 -23.53
CA GLY A 988 -26.65 25.79 -24.45
C GLY A 988 -26.51 25.13 -25.83
N TYR A 989 -25.30 25.11 -26.41
CA TYR A 989 -25.01 24.43 -27.68
C TYR A 989 -25.33 22.93 -27.65
N TYR A 990 -24.91 22.24 -26.60
CA TYR A 990 -25.13 20.80 -26.47
C TYR A 990 -26.61 20.46 -26.25
N GLU A 991 -27.32 21.26 -25.45
CA GLU A 991 -28.75 21.09 -25.17
C GLU A 991 -29.62 21.39 -26.40
N SER A 992 -29.29 22.41 -27.20
CA SER A 992 -30.07 22.78 -28.39
C SER A 992 -29.79 21.88 -29.59
N THR A 993 -28.51 21.58 -29.86
CA THR A 993 -28.08 20.99 -31.14
C THR A 993 -27.21 19.73 -30.99
N GLY A 994 -26.25 19.71 -30.07
CA GLY A 994 -25.28 18.62 -29.98
C GLY A 994 -25.94 17.25 -29.71
N LEU A 995 -26.81 17.16 -28.69
CA LEU A 995 -27.43 15.89 -28.30
C LEU A 995 -28.38 15.33 -29.37
N SER A 996 -29.12 16.18 -30.08
CA SER A 996 -30.02 15.76 -31.15
C SER A 996 -29.23 15.22 -32.37
N GLN A 997 -28.12 15.87 -32.73
CA GLN A 997 -27.20 15.42 -33.77
C GLN A 997 -26.53 14.09 -33.40
N ALA A 998 -26.02 13.95 -32.17
CA ALA A 998 -25.41 12.70 -31.70
C ALA A 998 -26.39 11.51 -31.77
N ALA A 999 -27.66 11.73 -31.38
CA ALA A 999 -28.69 10.71 -31.48
C ALA A 999 -29.00 10.34 -32.94
N ALA A 1000 -29.04 11.33 -33.85
CA ALA A 1000 -29.25 11.11 -35.28
C ALA A 1000 -28.08 10.33 -35.91
N ILE A 1001 -26.83 10.70 -35.60
CA ILE A 1001 -25.61 10.01 -36.08
C ILE A 1001 -25.61 8.55 -35.64
N MET A 1002 -25.86 8.27 -34.34
CA MET A 1002 -25.93 6.89 -33.86
C MET A 1002 -27.02 6.07 -34.53
N LYS A 1003 -28.21 6.67 -34.75
CA LYS A 1003 -29.33 5.97 -35.39
C LYS A 1003 -29.00 5.65 -36.85
N ALA A 1004 -28.49 6.62 -37.61
CA ALA A 1004 -28.12 6.45 -39.02
C ALA A 1004 -26.98 5.43 -39.19
N ALA A 1005 -25.89 5.55 -38.44
CA ALA A 1005 -24.76 4.63 -38.52
C ALA A 1005 -25.12 3.19 -38.11
N ASN A 1006 -25.98 3.01 -37.10
CA ASN A 1006 -26.45 1.67 -36.73
C ASN A 1006 -27.33 1.03 -37.81
N ILE A 1007 -28.17 1.82 -38.49
CA ILE A 1007 -29.01 1.33 -39.60
C ILE A 1007 -28.13 0.94 -40.79
N ALA A 1008 -27.23 1.82 -41.22
CA ALA A 1008 -26.33 1.58 -42.35
C ALA A 1008 -25.42 0.36 -42.13
N TYR A 1009 -24.90 0.15 -40.90
CA TYR A 1009 -24.12 -1.06 -40.57
C TYR A 1009 -24.93 -2.35 -40.70
N ARG A 1010 -26.17 -2.33 -40.19
CA ARG A 1010 -27.07 -3.49 -40.23
C ARG A 1010 -27.52 -3.80 -41.64
N ALA A 1011 -27.70 -2.78 -42.49
CA ALA A 1011 -27.98 -2.93 -43.91
C ALA A 1011 -26.76 -3.41 -44.72
N GLY A 1012 -25.54 -3.37 -44.13
CA GLY A 1012 -24.30 -3.75 -44.80
C GLY A 1012 -23.70 -2.67 -45.70
N GLU A 1013 -24.20 -1.43 -45.61
CA GLU A 1013 -23.77 -0.30 -46.43
C GLU A 1013 -22.40 0.26 -46.00
N ILE A 1014 -22.02 0.08 -44.74
CA ILE A 1014 -20.76 0.58 -44.15
C ILE A 1014 -20.05 -0.49 -43.32
N GLY A 1015 -18.72 -0.41 -43.28
CA GLY A 1015 -17.84 -1.35 -42.55
C GLY A 1015 -17.76 -1.07 -41.06
N PHE A 1016 -17.08 -1.94 -40.29
CA PHE A 1016 -16.93 -1.74 -38.84
C PHE A 1016 -16.14 -0.46 -38.51
N ALA A 1017 -15.10 -0.15 -39.27
CA ALA A 1017 -14.27 1.04 -39.07
C ALA A 1017 -15.08 2.34 -39.15
N GLU A 1018 -15.95 2.46 -40.17
CA GLU A 1018 -16.77 3.64 -40.43
C GLU A 1018 -17.83 3.83 -39.33
N VAL A 1019 -18.49 2.75 -38.91
CA VAL A 1019 -19.45 2.79 -37.80
C VAL A 1019 -18.79 3.13 -36.48
N SER A 1020 -17.61 2.58 -36.24
CA SER A 1020 -16.83 2.88 -35.05
C SER A 1020 -16.46 4.37 -34.99
N GLN A 1021 -16.14 4.98 -36.14
CA GLN A 1021 -15.86 6.41 -36.24
C GLN A 1021 -17.11 7.27 -35.95
N PHE A 1022 -18.25 6.98 -36.57
CA PHE A 1022 -19.50 7.71 -36.32
C PHE A 1022 -19.99 7.57 -34.87
N PHE A 1023 -19.85 6.37 -34.30
CA PHE A 1023 -20.17 6.15 -32.89
C PHE A 1023 -19.23 6.93 -31.99
N THR A 1024 -17.91 6.91 -32.25
CA THR A 1024 -16.95 7.71 -31.47
C THR A 1024 -17.32 9.19 -31.49
N GLN A 1025 -17.66 9.75 -32.66
CA GLN A 1025 -18.11 11.14 -32.77
C GLN A 1025 -19.37 11.43 -31.95
N ALA A 1026 -20.40 10.58 -32.04
CA ALA A 1026 -21.63 10.78 -31.27
C ALA A 1026 -21.41 10.61 -29.75
N ILE A 1027 -20.53 9.70 -29.36
CA ILE A 1027 -20.15 9.46 -27.96
C ILE A 1027 -19.38 10.65 -27.40
N ASP A 1028 -18.43 11.18 -28.16
CA ASP A 1028 -17.66 12.36 -27.73
C ASP A 1028 -18.59 13.55 -27.51
N ILE A 1029 -19.63 13.74 -28.34
CA ILE A 1029 -20.65 14.77 -28.12
C ILE A 1029 -21.43 14.53 -26.81
N GLN A 1030 -21.88 13.30 -26.55
CA GLN A 1030 -22.62 12.97 -25.32
C GLN A 1030 -21.76 13.03 -24.06
N ARG A 1031 -20.48 12.63 -24.16
CA ARG A 1031 -19.50 12.73 -23.07
C ARG A 1031 -19.21 14.19 -22.77
N ASN A 1032 -18.90 14.98 -23.80
CA ASN A 1032 -18.58 16.40 -23.63
C ASN A 1032 -19.78 17.16 -23.07
N TYR A 1033 -21.02 16.82 -23.43
CA TYR A 1033 -22.21 17.38 -22.77
C TYR A 1033 -22.22 17.12 -21.26
N LEU A 1034 -21.98 15.87 -20.83
CA LEU A 1034 -21.94 15.53 -19.40
C LEU A 1034 -20.78 16.24 -18.68
N ASP A 1035 -19.63 16.38 -19.35
CA ASP A 1035 -18.47 17.08 -18.81
C ASP A 1035 -18.76 18.57 -18.62
N VAL A 1036 -19.37 19.23 -19.62
CA VAL A 1036 -19.77 20.63 -19.57
C VAL A 1036 -20.90 20.86 -18.55
N LEU A 1037 -21.88 19.95 -18.46
CA LEU A 1037 -22.95 20.03 -17.45
C LEU A 1037 -22.38 19.90 -16.04
N ASN A 1038 -21.40 19.01 -15.83
CA ASN A 1038 -20.71 18.93 -14.54
C ASN A 1038 -19.90 20.20 -14.25
N GLN A 1039 -19.17 20.74 -15.24
CA GLN A 1039 -18.44 22.00 -15.10
C GLN A 1039 -19.38 23.15 -14.71
N TYR A 1040 -20.48 23.33 -15.43
CA TYR A 1040 -21.54 24.28 -15.09
C TYR A 1040 -22.01 24.09 -13.65
N ASN A 1041 -22.31 22.85 -13.25
CA ASN A 1041 -22.79 22.55 -11.90
C ASN A 1041 -21.74 22.90 -10.82
N GLN A 1042 -20.45 22.61 -11.05
CA GLN A 1042 -19.38 22.98 -10.13
C GLN A 1042 -19.22 24.51 -10.04
N SER A 1043 -19.28 25.21 -11.18
CA SER A 1043 -19.25 26.69 -11.22
C SER A 1043 -20.44 27.30 -10.49
N ALA A 1044 -21.65 26.73 -10.65
CA ALA A 1044 -22.86 27.17 -9.96
C ALA A 1044 -22.80 26.93 -8.44
N ILE A 1045 -22.25 25.79 -8.00
CA ILE A 1045 -22.03 25.48 -6.58
C ILE A 1045 -21.02 26.47 -5.98
N GLN A 1046 -19.93 26.77 -6.70
CA GLN A 1046 -18.93 27.73 -6.26
C GLN A 1046 -19.49 29.16 -6.17
N LEU A 1047 -20.36 29.57 -7.09
CA LEU A 1047 -21.03 30.86 -7.02
C LEU A 1047 -22.03 30.93 -5.86
N ASN A 1048 -22.82 29.86 -5.64
CA ASN A 1048 -23.75 29.77 -4.52
C ASN A 1048 -23.05 29.88 -3.14
N TYR A 1049 -21.80 29.39 -3.03
CA TYR A 1049 -20.96 29.62 -1.85
C TYR A 1049 -20.77 31.12 -1.58
N TYR A 1050 -20.33 31.89 -2.57
CA TYR A 1050 -20.11 33.33 -2.42
C TYR A 1050 -21.41 34.12 -2.20
N LEU A 1051 -22.54 33.62 -2.72
CA LEU A 1051 -23.88 34.19 -2.48
C LEU A 1051 -24.49 33.76 -1.14
N ASN A 1052 -23.80 32.90 -0.36
CA ASN A 1052 -24.29 32.32 0.89
C ASN A 1052 -25.68 31.65 0.74
N LYS A 1053 -25.86 30.83 -0.31
CA LYS A 1053 -27.14 30.20 -0.65
C LYS A 1053 -27.17 28.69 -0.57
#